data_AF-A0A932RMY1-F1
#
_entry.id   AF-A0A932RMY1-F1
#
_cell.length_a   1.000
_cell.length_b   1.000
_cell.length_c   1.000
_cell.angle_alpha   90.00
_cell.angle_beta   90.00
_cell.angle_gamma   90.00
#
_symmetry.space_group_name_H-M   'P 1'
#
loop_
_entity.id
_entity.type
_entity.pdbx_description
1 polymer ?
#
loop_
_entity_poly.entity_id
_entity_poly.type
_entity_poly.pdbx_seq_one_letter_code
_entity_poly.pdbx_strand_id
1 'polypeptide(L)'
;MKERKPIFYDAQQRRWRRTRWALEVSGGVFALLLVVFIASILVRADLPEFIVTETRPGVHAAQPKRKVKPAPVRTGRRKRIAAIGKAPQLYDPLRAAFYVSWDPTSLASLQQHYRELDLLIPEALHAYSPDGRLRVVSDPKLKTWMDSIGVEIPMMALVNNSDGSVWHTKELAELLARKAARQRLVELLTNYAANTRQTGLVLDFEEIPDDSQPHYREFVKELAAALHGVNLKLMVALPAADPIYDYKFVGSQADAIILMNYDQHWPTSPPGTIAAQDWYVRNLESTLREVPPQKVVVAVGSYAYDWGKPRKGEAAQRAKNKSFQEAMTTARESEATVEFDPDALNPHYSYYDEANQLHQVWLLDGVTAYNQFRAAEHAGVHGTVLWRLGSEDASLWGIWDATQPDDAIRARLNDMPPGNDLILEGGGDIWRIIAKPQNGQREIRYDPASGTIVQESLVKFPLSYEIDQIGAAKGKVALTFDDGPDARYTPKILETLREKKAPAAFFLTGEAAGDSPRLLKRIFKEGHEIGNHTYTHPPFAGISLTQLGIELNLTERLLESRLGIKSILFRPPYGIDHQPETAEEIKLLPDAQERGYVLVGSQIDPHDWERPPAASIAQRVIEQARRGRGNIVLLHDGGGDRTQTVESLPGIIDGLRAEGFQLVSVSELLGKTRAQVMPALTRDERLVAQADAFTFALLHWFRLAIAGIFVAGIALVSGRALIVGALALVEKLLPEDRGRPDYRPRVSVLIPAHNEEEAIVKTVESALESQLPEGWPAIEVIVVDDGSTDATDEQLYASFGRDPRVRILQQLNLGKAAALNRALADAQGEVVVTIDADTFVEPDAIARLARHFGDATVGGVAGNVKVGNRDRWLTRWQALEYVTSQNMEKRAFDLLNCITVVPGALGAWRAGAVCACGGLSADTVAEDTDLTIAIRRRGWRILYDDQTIAHTQAPERANALIQQRFRWTFGTMQAVWKHRDTLWRKRYGTLGWIALPNVFLFQIFLPLVSPVIDLMFFSTILVWGLAQFRIARMPQLWTTDDVMRSLIFFAAFMLIDLFTCVIAFALEKKEDWTLLRPLLLQRFYYRQLMYWVLFRAVMRAIQGRAVGWKGPEPERPAPEVPTTVGQL
;
A
#
# COMPACT_ATOMS: atom_id res chain seq x y z
N MET A 1 -36.35 -25.16 52.68
CA MET A 1 -35.14 -24.41 52.27
C MET A 1 -35.53 -23.47 51.15
N LYS A 2 -35.18 -22.17 51.17
CA LYS A 2 -35.35 -21.31 49.98
C LYS A 2 -34.54 -21.94 48.84
N GLU A 3 -35.19 -22.33 47.75
CA GLU A 3 -34.51 -22.80 46.54
C GLU A 3 -33.43 -21.78 46.14
N ARG A 4 -32.17 -22.12 46.42
CA ARG A 4 -31.05 -21.29 45.99
C ARG A 4 -30.91 -21.49 44.49
N LYS A 5 -31.12 -20.40 43.74
CA LYS A 5 -31.01 -20.39 42.29
C LYS A 5 -29.52 -20.35 41.90
N PRO A 6 -29.08 -21.13 40.89
CA PRO A 6 -27.69 -21.13 40.43
C PRO A 6 -27.18 -19.72 40.13
N ILE A 7 -25.88 -19.49 40.31
CA ILE A 7 -25.26 -18.20 39.98
C ILE A 7 -25.44 -17.92 38.49
N PHE A 8 -25.78 -16.67 38.17
CA PHE A 8 -26.23 -16.22 36.85
C PHE A 8 -27.60 -16.71 36.40
N TYR A 9 -28.41 -17.43 37.17
CA TYR A 9 -29.76 -17.74 36.71
C TYR A 9 -30.68 -16.50 36.71
N ASP A 10 -31.32 -16.20 35.58
CA ASP A 10 -32.26 -15.10 35.37
C ASP A 10 -33.45 -15.59 34.51
N ALA A 11 -34.47 -16.13 35.17
CA ALA A 11 -35.65 -16.71 34.52
C ALA A 11 -36.38 -15.75 33.57
N GLN A 12 -36.31 -14.43 33.81
CA GLN A 12 -36.98 -13.43 32.97
C GLN A 12 -36.05 -12.86 31.88
N GLN A 13 -34.78 -13.27 31.89
CA GLN A 13 -33.71 -12.79 30.99
C GLN A 13 -33.57 -11.26 30.96
N ARG A 14 -33.79 -10.59 32.09
CA ARG A 14 -33.71 -9.12 32.20
C ARG A 14 -32.33 -8.61 31.79
N ARG A 15 -31.26 -9.31 32.19
CA ARG A 15 -29.89 -8.94 31.83
C ARG A 15 -29.65 -8.99 30.32
N TRP A 16 -30.12 -10.05 29.67
CA TRP A 16 -30.01 -10.17 28.21
C TRP A 16 -30.77 -9.07 27.49
N ARG A 17 -32.02 -8.79 27.88
CA ARG A 17 -32.80 -7.71 27.25
C ARG A 17 -32.09 -6.35 27.36
N ARG A 18 -31.56 -6.02 28.55
CA ARG A 18 -30.81 -4.76 28.75
C ARG A 18 -29.52 -4.72 27.93
N THR A 19 -28.76 -5.81 27.94
CA THR A 19 -27.48 -5.89 27.21
C THR A 19 -27.71 -5.82 25.71
N ARG A 20 -28.68 -6.57 25.20
CA ARG A 20 -29.10 -6.57 23.79
C ARG A 20 -29.55 -5.18 23.37
N TRP A 21 -30.42 -4.54 24.14
CA TRP A 21 -30.89 -3.18 23.84
C TRP A 21 -29.72 -2.18 23.80
N ALA A 22 -28.81 -2.24 24.78
CA ALA A 22 -27.62 -1.38 24.78
C ALA A 22 -26.71 -1.63 23.55
N LEU A 23 -26.50 -2.89 23.15
CA LEU A 23 -25.72 -3.25 21.96
C LEU A 23 -26.41 -2.82 20.67
N GLU A 24 -27.72 -3.00 20.55
CA GLU A 24 -28.50 -2.59 19.38
C GLU A 24 -28.52 -1.06 19.23
N VAL A 25 -28.73 -0.31 20.32
CA VAL A 25 -28.69 1.16 20.31
C VAL A 25 -27.27 1.66 19.99
N SER A 26 -26.24 1.12 20.64
CA SER A 26 -24.85 1.53 20.38
C SER A 26 -24.42 1.19 18.95
N GLY A 27 -24.79 0.01 18.45
CA GLY A 27 -24.54 -0.42 17.09
C GLY A 27 -25.28 0.42 16.06
N GLY A 28 -26.55 0.78 16.32
CA GLY A 28 -27.34 1.66 15.46
C GLY A 28 -26.77 3.08 15.38
N VAL A 29 -26.36 3.66 16.53
CA VAL A 29 -25.69 4.97 16.56
C VAL A 29 -24.36 4.93 15.82
N PHE A 30 -23.54 3.90 16.05
CA PHE A 30 -22.26 3.73 15.36
C PHE A 30 -22.46 3.58 13.84
N ALA A 31 -23.42 2.75 13.40
CA ALA A 31 -23.73 2.56 12.00
C ALA A 31 -24.22 3.86 11.34
N LEU A 32 -25.08 4.63 12.01
CA LEU A 32 -25.54 5.92 11.51
C LEU A 32 -24.37 6.91 11.34
N LEU A 33 -23.50 7.04 12.35
CA LEU A 33 -22.33 7.90 12.27
C LEU A 33 -21.38 7.49 11.14
N LEU A 34 -21.16 6.18 10.98
CA LEU A 34 -20.33 5.65 9.91
C LEU A 34 -20.94 5.94 8.53
N VAL A 35 -22.26 5.80 8.37
CA VAL A 35 -22.96 6.13 7.12
C VAL A 35 -22.86 7.62 6.81
N VAL A 36 -23.05 8.49 7.80
CA VAL A 36 -22.90 9.95 7.63
C VAL A 36 -21.46 10.30 7.22
N PHE A 37 -20.47 9.69 7.87
CA PHE A 37 -19.06 9.91 7.53
C PHE A 37 -18.72 9.42 6.13
N ILE A 38 -19.12 8.20 5.76
CA ILE A 38 -18.90 7.67 4.40
C ILE A 38 -19.59 8.55 3.36
N ALA A 39 -20.84 8.96 3.61
CA ALA A 39 -21.56 9.87 2.72
C ALA A 39 -20.82 11.22 2.58
N SER A 40 -20.30 11.79 3.68
CA SER A 40 -19.55 13.06 3.65
C SER A 40 -18.25 13.00 2.83
N ILE A 41 -17.63 11.82 2.74
CA ILE A 41 -16.43 11.56 1.94
C ILE A 41 -16.78 11.38 0.47
N LEU A 42 -17.89 10.69 0.18
CA LEU A 42 -18.32 10.42 -1.19
C LEU A 42 -18.97 11.64 -1.85
N VAL A 43 -19.60 12.53 -1.07
CA VAL A 43 -20.18 13.78 -1.56
C VAL A 43 -19.06 14.82 -1.76
N ARG A 44 -19.05 15.45 -2.94
CA ARG A 44 -18.07 16.47 -3.33
C ARG A 44 -18.01 17.61 -2.31
N ALA A 45 -16.80 18.03 -1.92
CA ALA A 45 -16.64 19.29 -1.19
C ALA A 45 -16.92 20.47 -2.14
N ASP A 46 -17.88 21.32 -1.79
CA ASP A 46 -18.20 22.54 -2.56
C ASP A 46 -17.14 23.62 -2.25
N LEU A 47 -16.05 23.66 -3.02
CA LEU A 47 -15.10 24.77 -2.97
C LEU A 47 -15.63 25.96 -3.80
N PRO A 48 -15.37 27.21 -3.38
CA PRO A 48 -15.81 28.38 -4.13
C PRO A 48 -15.15 28.43 -5.51
N GLU A 49 -15.91 28.92 -6.50
CA GLU A 49 -15.44 29.05 -7.87
C GLU A 49 -14.28 30.04 -7.96
N PHE A 50 -13.14 29.59 -8.50
CA PHE A 50 -11.92 30.38 -8.59
C PHE A 50 -11.91 31.21 -9.89
N ILE A 51 -12.19 32.52 -9.77
CA ILE A 51 -12.16 33.46 -10.90
C ILE A 51 -10.79 34.16 -10.93
N VAL A 52 -10.01 33.89 -11.99
CA VAL A 52 -8.80 34.63 -12.37
C VAL A 52 -9.02 35.26 -13.74
N THR A 53 -8.55 36.50 -13.89
CA THR A 53 -8.65 37.30 -15.12
C THR A 53 -7.82 36.65 -16.23
N GLU A 54 -8.37 36.50 -17.44
CA GLU A 54 -7.65 35.99 -18.60
C GLU A 54 -6.46 36.90 -18.96
N THR A 55 -5.28 36.31 -19.13
CA THR A 55 -4.08 36.97 -19.66
C THR A 55 -3.73 36.39 -21.03
N ARG A 56 -4.67 36.44 -21.99
CA ARG A 56 -4.41 35.99 -23.36
C ARG A 56 -3.65 37.05 -24.16
N PRO A 57 -2.54 36.69 -24.83
CA PRO A 57 -1.99 37.45 -25.94
C PRO A 57 -2.92 37.38 -27.17
N GLY A 58 -2.96 38.43 -28.00
CA GLY A 58 -3.85 38.53 -29.17
C GLY A 58 -3.13 38.28 -30.50
N VAL A 59 -3.21 37.06 -31.05
CA VAL A 59 -2.77 36.76 -32.44
C VAL A 59 -3.96 36.79 -33.41
N HIS A 60 -3.74 37.20 -34.67
CA HIS A 60 -4.83 37.33 -35.66
C HIS A 60 -4.41 36.89 -37.06
N ALA A 61 -5.36 36.34 -37.82
CA ALA A 61 -5.11 35.76 -39.13
C ALA A 61 -4.58 36.81 -40.10
N ALA A 62 -3.59 36.43 -40.91
CA ALA A 62 -3.14 37.29 -41.99
C ALA A 62 -4.20 37.32 -43.10
N GLN A 63 -5.03 38.37 -43.13
CA GLN A 63 -6.02 38.48 -44.19
C GLN A 63 -5.32 38.54 -45.56
N PRO A 64 -5.73 37.70 -46.53
CA PRO A 64 -5.15 37.73 -47.86
C PRO A 64 -5.37 39.13 -48.46
N LYS A 65 -4.28 39.82 -48.83
CA LYS A 65 -4.41 41.04 -49.62
C LYS A 65 -5.08 40.67 -50.94
N ARG A 66 -6.34 41.14 -51.08
CA ARG A 66 -7.28 40.99 -52.21
C ARG A 66 -8.07 39.67 -52.24
N LYS A 67 -9.40 39.79 -52.12
CA LYS A 67 -10.37 38.83 -52.68
C LYS A 67 -10.13 38.73 -54.19
N VAL A 68 -9.25 37.83 -54.60
CA VAL A 68 -9.31 37.24 -55.93
C VAL A 68 -10.56 36.36 -55.89
N LYS A 69 -11.60 36.71 -56.66
CA LYS A 69 -12.70 35.77 -56.95
C LYS A 69 -12.07 34.40 -57.23
N PRO A 70 -12.62 33.26 -56.77
CA PRO A 70 -12.13 31.97 -57.22
C PRO A 70 -12.14 32.05 -58.75
N ALA A 71 -10.95 32.11 -59.36
CA ALA A 71 -10.90 31.92 -60.79
C ALA A 71 -11.53 30.54 -61.00
N PRO A 72 -12.49 30.37 -61.93
CA PRO A 72 -12.91 29.03 -62.29
C PRO A 72 -11.63 28.26 -62.54
N VAL A 73 -11.47 27.11 -61.88
CA VAL A 73 -10.27 26.26 -61.98
C VAL A 73 -9.99 26.09 -63.46
N ARG A 74 -9.11 26.93 -64.00
CA ARG A 74 -8.61 26.79 -65.36
C ARG A 74 -7.72 25.57 -65.22
N THR A 75 -8.14 24.51 -65.89
CA THR A 75 -7.40 23.29 -66.18
C THR A 75 -6.16 23.57 -67.05
N GLY A 76 -5.38 24.59 -66.68
CA GLY A 76 -4.10 24.92 -67.29
C GLY A 76 -3.02 24.15 -66.55
N ARG A 77 -2.50 23.10 -67.21
CA ARG A 77 -1.31 22.31 -66.85
C ARG A 77 -0.98 22.28 -65.34
N ARG A 78 -1.77 21.54 -64.56
CA ARG A 78 -1.20 20.92 -63.35
C ARG A 78 0.10 20.23 -63.77
N LYS A 79 1.22 20.50 -63.10
CA LYS A 79 2.40 19.65 -63.20
C LYS A 79 1.88 18.22 -62.96
N ARG A 80 2.04 17.30 -63.92
CA ARG A 80 1.66 15.90 -63.68
C ARG A 80 2.54 15.43 -62.53
N ILE A 81 1.93 15.23 -61.36
CA ILE A 81 2.55 14.50 -60.26
C ILE A 81 2.98 13.16 -60.87
N ALA A 82 4.26 12.84 -60.79
CA ALA A 82 4.79 11.62 -61.39
C ALA A 82 4.06 10.42 -60.78
N ALA A 83 3.60 9.49 -61.62
CA ALA A 83 2.97 8.27 -61.12
C ALA A 83 4.01 7.49 -60.32
N ILE A 84 3.69 7.20 -59.06
CA ILE A 84 4.57 6.45 -58.17
C ILE A 84 4.47 4.97 -58.60
N GLY A 85 5.27 4.52 -59.58
CA GLY A 85 5.54 3.11 -59.96
C GLY A 85 4.47 2.02 -59.72
N LYS A 86 4.90 0.77 -59.45
CA LYS A 86 4.06 -0.31 -58.90
C LYS A 86 4.76 -0.87 -57.67
N ALA A 87 4.02 -1.09 -56.58
CA ALA A 87 4.58 -1.66 -55.35
C ALA A 87 5.12 -3.10 -55.58
N PRO A 88 6.16 -3.51 -54.82
CA PRO A 88 6.58 -4.90 -54.76
C PRO A 88 5.45 -5.82 -54.27
N GLN A 89 5.41 -7.08 -54.71
CA GLN A 89 4.40 -8.05 -54.25
C GLN A 89 4.55 -8.43 -52.76
N LEU A 90 5.77 -8.40 -52.24
CA LEU A 90 6.10 -8.65 -50.83
C LEU A 90 7.02 -7.51 -50.40
N TYR A 91 6.58 -6.73 -49.40
CA TYR A 91 7.33 -5.62 -48.85
C TYR A 91 7.10 -5.58 -47.33
N ASP A 92 8.18 -5.65 -46.56
CA ASP A 92 8.15 -5.55 -45.09
C ASP A 92 9.25 -4.56 -44.70
N PRO A 93 8.92 -3.26 -44.59
CA PRO A 93 9.90 -2.21 -44.35
C PRO A 93 10.39 -2.21 -42.90
N LEU A 94 11.67 -1.88 -42.71
CA LEU A 94 12.17 -1.46 -41.41
C LEU A 94 11.39 -0.23 -40.93
N ARG A 95 10.83 -0.31 -39.72
CA ARG A 95 10.14 0.79 -39.04
C ARG A 95 11.01 1.33 -37.92
N ALA A 96 11.65 2.47 -38.16
CA ALA A 96 12.53 3.09 -37.17
C ALA A 96 12.01 4.46 -36.73
N ALA A 97 12.47 4.93 -35.57
CA ALA A 97 12.19 6.31 -35.14
C ALA A 97 13.36 6.90 -34.35
N PHE A 98 13.59 8.19 -34.56
CA PHE A 98 14.56 8.96 -33.77
C PHE A 98 13.96 9.36 -32.43
N TYR A 99 14.74 9.15 -31.37
CA TYR A 99 14.41 9.50 -30.00
C TYR A 99 15.39 10.53 -29.46
N VAL A 100 14.87 11.55 -28.77
CA VAL A 100 15.69 12.60 -28.16
C VAL A 100 15.34 12.76 -26.69
N SER A 101 16.36 12.90 -25.84
CA SER A 101 16.18 12.99 -24.39
C SER A 101 15.76 14.38 -23.91
N TRP A 102 15.94 15.39 -24.75
CA TRP A 102 15.67 16.80 -24.41
C TRP A 102 14.23 17.23 -24.69
N ASP A 103 13.44 16.41 -25.39
CA ASP A 103 12.01 16.63 -25.59
C ASP A 103 11.20 15.55 -24.85
N PRO A 104 10.46 15.90 -23.79
CA PRO A 104 9.63 14.96 -23.06
C PRO A 104 8.57 14.26 -23.90
N THR A 105 8.06 14.91 -24.96
CA THR A 105 7.06 14.31 -25.86
C THR A 105 7.62 13.13 -26.63
N SER A 106 8.94 13.05 -26.81
CA SER A 106 9.61 11.91 -27.45
C SER A 106 9.43 10.63 -26.64
N LEU A 107 9.55 10.72 -25.30
CA LEU A 107 9.27 9.58 -24.42
C LEU A 107 7.79 9.26 -24.36
N ALA A 108 6.90 10.27 -24.33
CA ALA A 108 5.46 10.04 -24.32
C ALA A 108 4.97 9.33 -25.59
N SER A 109 5.45 9.75 -26.76
CA SER A 109 5.17 9.08 -28.04
C SER A 109 5.73 7.65 -28.05
N LEU A 110 6.98 7.45 -27.60
CA LEU A 110 7.56 6.11 -27.48
C LEU A 110 6.72 5.19 -26.57
N GLN A 111 6.26 5.69 -25.43
CA GLN A 111 5.45 4.92 -24.49
C GLN A 111 4.15 4.41 -25.10
N GLN A 112 3.55 5.18 -26.00
CA GLN A 112 2.33 4.82 -26.71
C GLN A 112 2.63 3.87 -27.88
N HIS A 113 3.76 4.07 -28.57
CA HIS A 113 3.99 3.52 -29.91
C HIS A 113 5.16 2.55 -30.05
N TYR A 114 5.81 2.16 -28.95
CA TYR A 114 7.01 1.30 -29.00
C TYR A 114 6.80 -0.05 -29.67
N ARG A 115 5.55 -0.56 -29.73
CA ARG A 115 5.22 -1.83 -30.37
C ARG A 115 5.15 -1.75 -31.89
N GLU A 116 5.07 -0.54 -32.42
CA GLU A 116 5.06 -0.28 -33.86
C GLU A 116 6.48 -0.07 -34.44
N LEU A 117 7.52 -0.12 -33.59
CA LEU A 117 8.91 0.11 -33.95
C LEU A 117 9.72 -1.19 -33.99
N ASP A 118 10.50 -1.36 -35.07
CA ASP A 118 11.51 -2.42 -35.20
C ASP A 118 12.88 -1.96 -34.66
N LEU A 119 13.14 -0.65 -34.69
CA LEU A 119 14.42 -0.05 -34.31
C LEU A 119 14.23 1.33 -33.68
N LEU A 120 14.81 1.54 -32.50
CA LEU A 120 14.88 2.84 -31.85
C LEU A 120 16.26 3.47 -32.08
N ILE A 121 16.30 4.76 -32.44
CA ILE A 121 17.54 5.49 -32.70
C ILE A 121 17.67 6.65 -31.69
N PRO A 122 18.22 6.40 -30.49
CA PRO A 122 18.38 7.45 -29.48
C PRO A 122 19.58 8.36 -29.76
N GLU A 123 19.39 9.67 -29.63
CA GLU A 123 20.46 10.67 -29.56
C GLU A 123 21.29 10.49 -28.28
N ALA A 124 22.30 9.63 -28.34
CA ALA A 124 23.08 9.23 -27.17
C ALA A 124 24.52 9.75 -27.20
N LEU A 125 25.04 10.13 -28.36
CA LEU A 125 26.47 10.32 -28.57
C LEU A 125 26.79 11.63 -29.32
N HIS A 126 27.61 12.47 -28.71
CA HIS A 126 28.11 13.71 -29.34
C HIS A 126 29.63 13.67 -29.54
N ALA A 127 30.08 13.90 -30.77
CA ALA A 127 31.45 13.73 -31.23
C ALA A 127 31.95 15.00 -31.95
N TYR A 128 32.21 16.06 -31.17
CA TYR A 128 32.71 17.35 -31.67
C TYR A 128 34.09 17.75 -31.11
N SER A 129 34.73 16.95 -30.27
CA SER A 129 36.03 17.31 -29.68
C SER A 129 37.16 17.11 -30.71
N PRO A 130 38.01 18.11 -31.01
CA PRO A 130 39.07 18.00 -32.03
C PRO A 130 40.07 16.85 -31.81
N ASP A 131 40.14 16.30 -30.60
CA ASP A 131 41.01 15.20 -30.19
C ASP A 131 40.31 13.81 -30.21
N GLY A 132 39.08 13.74 -30.72
CA GLY A 132 38.31 12.49 -30.84
C GLY A 132 37.64 12.01 -29.55
N ARG A 133 37.47 12.86 -28.54
CA ARG A 133 36.68 12.52 -27.34
C ARG A 133 35.19 12.49 -27.64
N LEU A 134 34.51 11.56 -26.98
CA LEU A 134 33.07 11.31 -27.10
C LEU A 134 32.36 11.78 -25.83
N ARG A 135 31.26 12.52 -25.98
CA ARG A 135 30.35 12.84 -24.88
C ARG A 135 29.11 11.95 -24.99
N VAL A 136 28.82 11.20 -23.92
CA VAL A 136 27.62 10.35 -23.81
C VAL A 136 26.52 11.13 -23.11
N VAL A 137 25.33 11.14 -23.70
CA VAL A 137 24.12 11.70 -23.10
C VAL A 137 23.52 10.67 -22.15
N SER A 138 23.30 11.06 -20.90
CA SER A 138 22.65 10.20 -19.91
C SER A 138 21.15 10.46 -19.92
N ASP A 139 20.37 9.43 -20.24
CA ASP A 139 18.91 9.47 -20.15
C ASP A 139 18.37 8.48 -19.10
N PRO A 140 18.21 8.92 -17.84
CA PRO A 140 17.67 8.06 -16.79
C PRO A 140 16.17 7.78 -16.98
N LYS A 141 15.41 8.67 -17.66
CA LYS A 141 13.96 8.51 -17.87
C LYS A 141 13.70 7.37 -18.84
N LEU A 142 14.38 7.36 -19.99
CA LEU A 142 14.32 6.27 -20.96
C LEU A 142 14.72 4.94 -20.33
N LYS A 143 15.87 4.91 -19.62
CA LYS A 143 16.37 3.68 -18.99
C LYS A 143 15.37 3.11 -17.98
N THR A 144 14.86 3.94 -17.08
CA THR A 144 13.89 3.51 -16.05
C THR A 144 12.62 2.97 -16.68
N TRP A 145 12.14 3.61 -17.75
CA TRP A 145 10.96 3.14 -18.46
C TRP A 145 11.21 1.82 -19.20
N MET A 146 12.33 1.68 -19.92
CA MET A 146 12.70 0.42 -20.59
C MET A 146 12.80 -0.75 -19.60
N ASP A 147 13.41 -0.53 -18.42
CA ASP A 147 13.49 -1.53 -17.35
C ASP A 147 12.10 -1.94 -16.83
N SER A 148 11.11 -1.03 -16.89
CA SER A 148 9.76 -1.26 -16.36
C SER A 148 8.85 -2.13 -17.26
N ILE A 149 9.05 -2.09 -18.58
CA ILE A 149 8.17 -2.78 -19.55
C ILE A 149 8.60 -4.22 -19.82
N GLY A 150 9.84 -4.59 -19.51
CA GLY A 150 10.36 -5.95 -19.70
C GLY A 150 10.44 -6.40 -21.18
N VAL A 151 10.47 -5.46 -22.13
CA VAL A 151 10.61 -5.71 -23.58
C VAL A 151 11.92 -5.09 -24.05
N GLU A 152 12.70 -5.85 -24.82
CA GLU A 152 13.95 -5.37 -25.43
C GLU A 152 13.67 -4.89 -26.87
N ILE A 153 13.76 -3.58 -27.08
CA ILE A 153 13.65 -2.96 -28.41
C ILE A 153 15.07 -2.84 -28.97
N PRO A 154 15.35 -3.32 -30.19
CA PRO A 154 16.66 -3.11 -30.82
C PRO A 154 16.99 -1.62 -30.89
N MET A 155 18.22 -1.26 -30.53
CA MET A 155 18.68 0.14 -30.53
C MET A 155 19.91 0.34 -31.39
N MET A 156 19.99 1.48 -32.05
CA MET A 156 21.21 1.99 -32.69
C MET A 156 21.44 3.43 -32.24
N ALA A 157 22.43 3.66 -31.38
CA ALA A 157 22.75 4.99 -30.89
C ALA A 157 23.16 5.94 -32.04
N LEU A 158 22.55 7.12 -32.05
CA LEU A 158 22.88 8.21 -32.96
C LEU A 158 24.12 8.95 -32.45
N VAL A 159 25.07 9.19 -33.37
CA VAL A 159 26.29 9.96 -33.17
C VAL A 159 26.24 11.23 -34.01
N ASN A 160 26.29 12.40 -33.38
CA ASN A 160 26.29 13.68 -34.09
C ASN A 160 27.43 14.63 -33.68
N ASN A 161 27.62 15.71 -34.44
CA ASN A 161 28.60 16.77 -34.17
C ASN A 161 27.98 18.03 -33.53
N SER A 162 26.88 17.87 -32.80
CA SER A 162 26.22 18.94 -32.05
C SER A 162 26.53 18.85 -30.55
N ASP A 163 26.42 19.95 -29.81
CA ASP A 163 26.38 19.93 -28.33
C ASP A 163 24.97 20.01 -27.74
N GLY A 164 23.95 19.89 -28.60
CA GLY A 164 22.54 20.09 -28.29
C GLY A 164 22.04 21.50 -28.61
N SER A 165 22.92 22.45 -28.95
CA SER A 165 22.56 23.84 -29.27
C SER A 165 23.16 24.34 -30.58
N VAL A 166 24.38 23.91 -30.90
CA VAL A 166 25.14 24.35 -32.08
C VAL A 166 25.86 23.18 -32.72
N TRP A 167 25.90 23.17 -34.06
CA TRP A 167 26.73 22.27 -34.85
C TRP A 167 28.19 22.74 -34.84
N HIS A 168 29.10 21.86 -34.41
CA HIS A 168 30.53 22.17 -34.24
C HIS A 168 31.33 21.79 -35.48
N THR A 169 31.12 22.55 -36.56
CA THR A 169 31.64 22.26 -37.90
C THR A 169 33.17 22.36 -37.99
N LYS A 170 33.77 23.35 -37.34
CA LYS A 170 35.22 23.58 -37.40
C LYS A 170 35.98 22.49 -36.64
N GLU A 171 35.53 22.19 -35.44
CA GLU A 171 36.11 21.19 -34.56
C GLU A 171 35.96 19.79 -35.16
N LEU A 172 34.83 19.50 -35.83
CA LEU A 172 34.64 18.28 -36.61
C LEU A 172 35.67 18.17 -37.74
N ALA A 173 35.91 19.23 -38.52
CA ALA A 173 36.92 19.23 -39.58
C ALA A 173 38.33 18.93 -39.03
N GLU A 174 38.69 19.54 -37.88
CA GLU A 174 39.96 19.27 -37.20
C GLU A 174 40.09 17.82 -36.72
N LEU A 175 39.00 17.25 -36.18
CA LEU A 175 38.93 15.84 -35.76
C LEU A 175 39.13 14.92 -36.96
N LEU A 176 38.39 15.14 -38.05
CA LEU A 176 38.44 14.30 -39.24
C LEU A 176 39.81 14.34 -39.91
N ALA A 177 40.49 15.48 -39.96
CA ALA A 177 41.83 15.60 -40.55
C ALA A 177 42.92 14.82 -39.79
N ARG A 178 42.74 14.58 -38.48
CA ARG A 178 43.75 13.93 -37.63
C ARG A 178 43.48 12.43 -37.49
N LYS A 179 44.33 11.60 -38.11
CA LYS A 179 44.24 10.13 -38.03
C LYS A 179 44.13 9.59 -36.59
N ALA A 180 44.93 10.11 -35.66
CA ALA A 180 44.88 9.67 -34.26
C ALA A 180 43.54 10.01 -33.57
N ALA A 181 42.92 11.15 -33.91
CA ALA A 181 41.62 11.53 -33.36
C ALA A 181 40.50 10.66 -33.94
N ARG A 182 40.51 10.40 -35.26
CA ARG A 182 39.58 9.46 -35.90
C ARG A 182 39.65 8.06 -35.30
N GLN A 183 40.86 7.50 -35.17
CA GLN A 183 41.06 6.16 -34.61
C GLN A 183 40.57 6.06 -33.16
N ARG A 184 40.85 7.09 -32.34
CA ARG A 184 40.32 7.17 -30.98
C ARG A 184 38.79 7.19 -30.98
N LEU A 185 38.18 8.01 -31.83
CA LEU A 185 36.72 8.10 -31.91
C LEU A 185 36.11 6.76 -32.35
N VAL A 186 36.66 6.10 -33.38
CA VAL A 186 36.23 4.76 -33.82
C VAL A 186 36.29 3.77 -32.67
N GLU A 187 37.39 3.72 -31.93
CA GLU A 187 37.53 2.83 -30.77
C GLU A 187 36.47 3.11 -29.69
N LEU A 188 36.24 4.38 -29.35
CA LEU A 188 35.24 4.78 -28.35
C LEU A 188 33.82 4.41 -28.78
N LEU A 189 33.48 4.65 -30.05
CA LEU A 189 32.16 4.35 -30.62
C LEU A 189 31.90 2.84 -30.66
N THR A 190 32.86 2.04 -31.16
CA THR A 190 32.74 0.59 -31.21
C THR A 190 32.62 -0.02 -29.81
N ASN A 191 33.44 0.45 -28.85
CA ASN A 191 33.38 -0.01 -27.47
C ASN A 191 32.04 0.36 -26.80
N TYR A 192 31.54 1.56 -27.04
CA TYR A 192 30.24 1.98 -26.51
C TYR A 192 29.12 1.05 -27.02
N ALA A 193 29.05 0.85 -28.34
CA ALA A 193 28.00 0.05 -28.95
C ALA A 193 28.03 -1.41 -28.46
N ALA A 194 29.21 -2.01 -28.34
CA ALA A 194 29.39 -3.38 -27.83
C ALA A 194 29.01 -3.50 -26.34
N ASN A 195 29.44 -2.55 -25.50
CA ASN A 195 29.20 -2.61 -24.06
C ASN A 195 27.74 -2.30 -23.66
N THR A 196 27.03 -1.53 -24.50
CA THR A 196 25.63 -1.15 -24.26
C THR A 196 24.62 -1.99 -25.06
N ARG A 197 25.07 -3.12 -25.63
CA ARG A 197 24.25 -4.08 -26.41
C ARG A 197 23.45 -3.43 -27.55
N GLN A 198 24.04 -2.46 -28.24
CA GLN A 198 23.43 -1.88 -29.43
C GLN A 198 23.45 -2.89 -30.58
N THR A 199 22.50 -2.78 -31.51
CA THR A 199 22.53 -3.52 -32.79
C THR A 199 23.51 -2.89 -33.78
N GLY A 200 23.93 -1.65 -33.52
CA GLY A 200 24.82 -0.87 -34.37
C GLY A 200 24.83 0.62 -34.00
N LEU A 201 25.32 1.47 -34.91
CA LEU A 201 25.34 2.93 -34.75
C LEU A 201 24.74 3.63 -35.96
N VAL A 202 24.11 4.78 -35.71
CA VAL A 202 23.74 5.75 -36.75
C VAL A 202 24.72 6.91 -36.68
N LEU A 203 25.43 7.17 -37.78
CA LEU A 203 26.33 8.33 -37.89
C LEU A 203 25.60 9.48 -38.59
N ASP A 204 25.53 10.63 -37.93
CA ASP A 204 24.84 11.82 -38.41
C ASP A 204 25.71 13.06 -38.21
N PHE A 205 26.71 13.18 -39.09
CA PHE A 205 27.58 14.34 -39.14
C PHE A 205 27.07 15.32 -40.18
N GLU A 206 26.62 16.48 -39.70
CA GLU A 206 26.04 17.53 -40.52
C GLU A 206 26.99 18.72 -40.70
N GLU A 207 26.71 19.54 -41.72
CA GLU A 207 27.48 20.73 -42.10
C GLU A 207 28.97 20.46 -42.39
N ILE A 208 29.33 19.25 -42.84
CA ILE A 208 30.73 18.89 -43.10
C ILE A 208 31.33 19.78 -44.21
N PRO A 209 32.46 20.49 -43.97
CA PRO A 209 33.06 21.35 -44.99
C PRO A 209 33.54 20.53 -46.20
N ASP A 210 33.41 21.09 -47.40
CA ASP A 210 33.77 20.45 -48.68
C ASP A 210 35.19 19.84 -48.66
N ASP A 211 36.17 20.60 -48.16
CA ASP A 211 37.58 20.18 -48.07
C ASP A 211 37.80 19.01 -47.10
N SER A 212 36.84 18.75 -46.20
CA SER A 212 36.87 17.66 -45.21
C SER A 212 36.22 16.36 -45.70
N GLN A 213 35.54 16.37 -46.85
CA GLN A 213 34.86 15.19 -47.40
C GLN A 213 35.78 13.97 -47.63
N PRO A 214 37.03 14.11 -48.10
CA PRO A 214 37.95 12.97 -48.18
C PRO A 214 38.24 12.34 -46.81
N HIS A 215 38.39 13.16 -45.78
CA HIS A 215 38.62 12.70 -44.40
C HIS A 215 37.38 12.06 -43.79
N TYR A 216 36.18 12.58 -44.11
CA TYR A 216 34.91 11.98 -43.72
C TYR A 216 34.74 10.58 -44.32
N ARG A 217 35.04 10.39 -45.61
CA ARG A 217 35.03 9.07 -46.25
C ARG A 217 36.01 8.09 -45.62
N GLU A 218 37.20 8.57 -45.24
CA GLU A 218 38.18 7.76 -44.52
C GLU A 218 37.63 7.32 -43.15
N PHE A 219 37.01 8.24 -42.41
CA PHE A 219 36.36 7.94 -41.12
C PHE A 219 35.23 6.92 -41.26
N VAL A 220 34.31 7.09 -42.23
CA VAL A 220 33.20 6.16 -42.47
C VAL A 220 33.71 4.75 -42.75
N LYS A 221 34.77 4.63 -43.57
CA LYS A 221 35.40 3.34 -43.86
C LYS A 221 36.05 2.72 -42.62
N GLU A 222 36.79 3.51 -41.83
CA GLU A 222 37.42 3.07 -40.59
C GLU A 222 36.36 2.58 -39.58
N LEU A 223 35.26 3.32 -39.42
CA LEU A 223 34.16 2.99 -38.50
C LEU A 223 33.38 1.76 -38.95
N ALA A 224 33.03 1.65 -40.24
CA ALA A 224 32.33 0.49 -40.79
C ALA A 224 33.13 -0.80 -40.55
N ALA A 225 34.42 -0.78 -40.87
CA ALA A 225 35.30 -1.94 -40.66
C ALA A 225 35.39 -2.35 -39.19
N ALA A 226 35.45 -1.38 -38.26
CA ALA A 226 35.50 -1.64 -36.83
C ALA A 226 34.20 -2.25 -36.30
N LEU A 227 33.04 -1.71 -36.69
CA LEU A 227 31.72 -2.22 -36.27
C LEU A 227 31.43 -3.62 -36.84
N HIS A 228 31.69 -3.84 -38.13
CA HIS A 228 31.52 -5.15 -38.76
C HIS A 228 32.44 -6.21 -38.14
N GLY A 229 33.65 -5.82 -37.73
CA GLY A 229 34.60 -6.70 -37.03
C GLY A 229 34.09 -7.27 -35.70
N VAL A 230 33.08 -6.64 -35.10
CA VAL A 230 32.40 -7.10 -33.88
C VAL A 230 30.92 -7.43 -34.10
N ASN A 231 30.51 -7.67 -35.35
CA ASN A 231 29.14 -8.03 -35.75
C ASN A 231 28.08 -6.96 -35.40
N LEU A 232 28.46 -5.68 -35.47
CA LEU A 232 27.57 -4.53 -35.32
C LEU A 232 27.35 -3.83 -36.66
N LYS A 233 26.18 -3.21 -36.82
CA LYS A 233 25.80 -2.52 -38.07
C LYS A 233 26.17 -1.04 -38.05
N LEU A 234 26.34 -0.45 -39.23
CA LEU A 234 26.47 0.99 -39.43
C LEU A 234 25.38 1.50 -40.37
N MET A 235 24.62 2.50 -39.91
CA MET A 235 23.82 3.36 -40.77
C MET A 235 24.42 4.76 -40.80
N VAL A 236 24.35 5.43 -41.94
CA VAL A 236 24.88 6.80 -42.09
C VAL A 236 23.77 7.71 -42.62
N ALA A 237 23.42 8.74 -41.85
CA ALA A 237 22.49 9.79 -42.27
C ALA A 237 23.18 10.72 -43.27
N LEU A 238 22.50 11.01 -44.37
CA LEU A 238 22.98 11.87 -45.44
C LEU A 238 21.87 12.86 -45.84
N PRO A 239 22.21 14.15 -46.06
CA PRO A 239 21.25 15.12 -46.56
C PRO A 239 20.73 14.70 -47.94
N ALA A 240 19.52 15.09 -48.30
CA ALA A 240 18.98 14.82 -49.64
C ALA A 240 19.46 15.85 -50.67
N ALA A 241 19.74 15.38 -51.89
CA ALA A 241 20.12 16.20 -53.04
C ALA A 241 21.41 17.04 -52.87
N ASP A 242 22.36 16.58 -52.05
CA ASP A 242 23.65 17.23 -51.88
C ASP A 242 24.77 16.45 -52.61
N PRO A 243 25.25 16.92 -53.77
CA PRO A 243 26.26 16.22 -54.57
C PRO A 243 27.65 16.19 -53.92
N ILE A 244 27.86 16.93 -52.82
CA ILE A 244 29.14 16.94 -52.09
C ILE A 244 29.36 15.59 -51.37
N TYR A 245 28.27 14.90 -51.00
CA TYR A 245 28.32 13.57 -50.38
C TYR A 245 28.36 12.45 -51.42
N ASP A 246 29.28 11.50 -51.23
CA ASP A 246 29.44 10.34 -52.13
C ASP A 246 28.53 9.18 -51.66
N TYR A 247 27.26 9.22 -52.05
CA TYR A 247 26.25 8.22 -51.67
C TYR A 247 26.68 6.80 -52.06
N LYS A 248 27.26 6.63 -53.25
CA LYS A 248 27.75 5.34 -53.73
C LYS A 248 28.86 4.79 -52.84
N PHE A 249 29.83 5.61 -52.46
CA PHE A 249 30.89 5.21 -51.54
C PHE A 249 30.31 4.84 -50.18
N VAL A 250 29.50 5.71 -49.56
CA VAL A 250 28.94 5.46 -48.23
C VAL A 250 28.07 4.21 -48.22
N GLY A 251 27.19 4.03 -49.21
CA GLY A 251 26.36 2.83 -49.36
C GLY A 251 27.15 1.53 -49.63
N SER A 252 28.38 1.64 -50.15
CA SER A 252 29.29 0.48 -50.29
C SER A 252 29.94 0.06 -48.97
N GLN A 253 30.10 1.00 -48.01
CA GLN A 253 30.71 0.74 -46.71
C GLN A 253 29.68 0.42 -45.62
N ALA A 254 28.56 1.16 -45.57
CA ALA A 254 27.52 1.03 -44.55
C ALA A 254 26.53 -0.12 -44.85
N ASP A 255 25.81 -0.57 -43.82
CA ASP A 255 24.69 -1.51 -43.95
C ASP A 255 23.50 -0.86 -44.66
N ALA A 256 23.21 0.41 -44.32
CA ALA A 256 22.26 1.25 -45.02
C ALA A 256 22.64 2.74 -44.90
N ILE A 257 22.13 3.57 -45.81
CA ILE A 257 22.08 5.02 -45.65
C ILE A 257 20.70 5.43 -45.14
N ILE A 258 20.66 6.44 -44.27
CA ILE A 258 19.43 7.14 -43.91
C ILE A 258 19.37 8.41 -44.77
N LEU A 259 18.49 8.43 -45.76
CA LEU A 259 18.29 9.60 -46.60
C LEU A 259 17.39 10.60 -45.86
N MET A 260 17.95 11.73 -45.43
CA MET A 260 17.22 12.83 -44.78
C MET A 260 16.44 13.61 -45.84
N ASN A 261 15.33 13.02 -46.31
CA ASN A 261 14.54 13.52 -47.44
C ASN A 261 13.47 14.53 -46.99
N TYR A 262 13.89 15.49 -46.18
CA TYR A 262 13.14 16.65 -45.71
C TYR A 262 14.08 17.86 -45.67
N ASP A 263 13.66 18.99 -45.08
CA ASP A 263 14.44 20.23 -45.05
C ASP A 263 14.80 20.80 -46.43
N GLN A 264 13.91 20.64 -47.42
CA GLN A 264 13.99 21.37 -48.69
C GLN A 264 14.07 22.90 -48.46
N HIS A 265 13.37 23.36 -47.41
CA HIS A 265 13.58 24.65 -46.75
C HIS A 265 13.80 24.37 -45.26
N TRP A 266 14.75 25.08 -44.65
CA TRP A 266 15.25 24.85 -43.28
C TRP A 266 15.24 26.16 -42.48
N PRO A 267 15.56 26.16 -41.16
CA PRO A 267 15.32 27.34 -40.31
C PRO A 267 15.99 28.64 -40.75
N THR A 268 17.11 28.60 -41.48
CA THR A 268 17.79 29.80 -41.97
C THR A 268 17.54 30.10 -43.45
N SER A 269 16.80 29.24 -44.16
CA SER A 269 16.38 29.52 -45.55
C SER A 269 15.17 30.47 -45.58
N PRO A 270 14.81 31.00 -46.76
CA PRO A 270 13.50 31.62 -46.96
C PRO A 270 12.35 30.62 -46.66
N PRO A 271 11.15 31.12 -46.33
CA PRO A 271 9.98 30.25 -46.08
C PRO A 271 9.60 29.43 -47.31
N GLY A 272 9.30 28.15 -47.12
CA GLY A 272 8.86 27.27 -48.19
C GLY A 272 8.55 25.84 -47.73
N THR A 273 8.24 24.97 -48.69
CA THR A 273 7.88 23.56 -48.46
C THR A 273 9.01 22.81 -47.77
N ILE A 274 8.68 22.02 -46.74
CA ILE A 274 9.67 21.23 -46.00
C ILE A 274 10.06 19.99 -46.81
N ALA A 275 9.10 19.30 -47.42
CA ALA A 275 9.34 18.12 -48.23
C ALA A 275 8.26 17.97 -49.31
N ALA A 276 8.31 18.80 -50.36
CA ALA A 276 7.36 18.71 -51.46
C ALA A 276 7.42 17.32 -52.11
N GLN A 277 6.27 16.72 -52.44
CA GLN A 277 6.20 15.33 -52.89
C GLN A 277 7.04 15.09 -54.17
N ASP A 278 7.05 16.04 -55.10
CA ASP A 278 7.82 15.91 -56.34
C ASP A 278 9.34 16.00 -56.11
N TRP A 279 9.77 16.79 -55.12
CA TRP A 279 11.16 16.91 -54.68
C TRP A 279 11.59 15.63 -53.96
N TYR A 280 10.76 15.14 -53.04
CA TYR A 280 10.97 13.89 -52.31
C TYR A 280 11.20 12.70 -53.26
N VAL A 281 10.30 12.52 -54.24
CA VAL A 281 10.40 11.42 -55.23
C VAL A 281 11.64 11.56 -56.09
N ARG A 282 11.96 12.76 -56.59
CA ARG A 282 13.16 12.98 -57.43
C ARG A 282 14.45 12.65 -56.68
N ASN A 283 14.56 13.05 -55.42
CA ASN A 283 15.74 12.78 -54.60
C ASN A 283 15.90 11.29 -54.32
N LEU A 284 14.78 10.62 -54.04
CA LEU A 284 14.75 9.18 -53.84
C LEU A 284 15.20 8.44 -55.11
N GLU A 285 14.61 8.76 -56.26
CA GLU A 285 15.01 8.19 -57.55
C GLU A 285 16.47 8.46 -57.89
N SER A 286 17.00 9.65 -57.58
CA SER A 286 18.40 9.99 -57.79
C SER A 286 19.32 9.12 -56.93
N THR A 287 19.00 8.96 -55.66
CA THR A 287 19.76 8.13 -54.71
C THR A 287 19.79 6.66 -55.15
N LEU A 288 18.65 6.15 -55.64
CA LEU A 288 18.52 4.75 -56.09
C LEU A 288 19.27 4.43 -57.39
N ARG A 289 19.77 5.43 -58.11
CA ARG A 289 20.71 5.20 -59.23
C ARG A 289 22.11 4.83 -58.74
N GLU A 290 22.44 5.19 -57.51
CA GLU A 290 23.77 5.04 -56.92
C GLU A 290 23.82 3.97 -55.83
N VAL A 291 22.74 3.81 -55.07
CA VAL A 291 22.65 2.90 -53.91
C VAL A 291 21.49 1.91 -54.11
N PRO A 292 21.70 0.60 -53.89
CA PRO A 292 20.62 -0.38 -53.98
C PRO A 292 19.45 -0.07 -53.02
N PRO A 293 18.18 -0.29 -53.43
CA PRO A 293 17.02 0.00 -52.57
C PRO A 293 17.10 -0.65 -51.18
N GLN A 294 17.64 -1.87 -51.08
CA GLN A 294 17.78 -2.63 -49.83
C GLN A 294 18.79 -2.01 -48.84
N LYS A 295 19.53 -0.97 -49.27
CA LYS A 295 20.47 -0.20 -48.45
C LYS A 295 20.01 1.25 -48.22
N VAL A 296 18.78 1.60 -48.58
CA VAL A 296 18.25 2.95 -48.37
C VAL A 296 17.13 2.87 -47.33
N VAL A 297 17.27 3.60 -46.24
CA VAL A 297 16.19 3.91 -45.30
C VAL A 297 15.85 5.38 -45.50
N VAL A 298 14.58 5.73 -45.67
CA VAL A 298 14.19 7.11 -45.94
C VAL A 298 13.63 7.75 -44.68
N ALA A 299 14.17 8.91 -44.30
CA ALA A 299 13.66 9.65 -43.17
C ALA A 299 12.43 10.47 -43.57
N VAL A 300 11.39 10.36 -42.75
CA VAL A 300 10.08 11.03 -42.92
C VAL A 300 9.89 12.01 -41.78
N GLY A 301 9.69 13.28 -42.12
CA GLY A 301 9.45 14.34 -41.16
C GLY A 301 7.97 14.48 -40.81
N SER A 302 7.67 14.80 -39.56
CA SER A 302 6.35 15.30 -39.16
C SER A 302 6.54 16.38 -38.09
N TYR A 303 6.57 17.62 -38.56
CA TYR A 303 6.84 18.83 -37.79
C TYR A 303 6.54 20.06 -38.67
N ALA A 304 6.71 21.26 -38.13
CA ALA A 304 6.52 22.51 -38.83
C ALA A 304 7.68 23.49 -38.60
N TYR A 305 7.81 24.44 -39.54
CA TYR A 305 8.66 25.62 -39.37
C TYR A 305 7.82 26.88 -39.47
N ASP A 306 8.08 27.81 -38.56
CA ASP A 306 7.45 29.12 -38.49
C ASP A 306 8.49 30.22 -38.75
N TRP A 307 8.41 30.84 -39.93
CA TRP A 307 9.28 31.95 -40.32
C TRP A 307 8.61 33.29 -40.08
N GLY A 308 9.21 34.11 -39.21
CA GLY A 308 8.89 35.52 -39.07
C GLY A 308 9.50 36.35 -40.20
N LYS A 309 8.68 37.07 -40.96
CA LYS A 309 9.18 37.98 -42.00
C LYS A 309 9.94 39.13 -41.34
N PRO A 310 11.24 39.34 -41.63
CA PRO A 310 12.02 40.40 -41.00
C PRO A 310 11.49 41.77 -41.39
N ARG A 311 11.54 42.74 -40.46
CA ARG A 311 11.19 44.13 -40.78
C ARG A 311 12.29 44.74 -41.66
N LYS A 312 11.95 45.81 -42.38
CA LYS A 312 12.87 46.45 -43.33
C LYS A 312 14.13 46.95 -42.60
N GLY A 313 15.29 46.33 -42.86
CA GLY A 313 16.57 46.65 -42.22
C GLY A 313 16.99 45.70 -41.09
N GLU A 314 16.15 44.74 -40.72
CA GLU A 314 16.50 43.67 -39.78
C GLU A 314 17.07 42.45 -40.51
N ALA A 315 17.97 41.71 -39.84
CA ALA A 315 18.46 40.43 -40.35
C ALA A 315 17.32 39.40 -40.40
N ALA A 316 17.41 38.44 -41.32
CA ALA A 316 16.47 37.32 -41.36
C ALA A 316 16.53 36.56 -40.03
N GLN A 317 15.37 36.37 -39.41
CA GLN A 317 15.26 35.60 -38.18
C GLN A 317 15.26 34.11 -38.52
N ARG A 318 15.93 33.30 -37.69
CA ARG A 318 15.85 31.84 -37.76
C ARG A 318 14.41 31.41 -37.49
N ALA A 319 13.87 30.52 -38.32
CA ALA A 319 12.54 29.95 -38.12
C ALA A 319 12.46 29.19 -36.80
N LYS A 320 11.27 29.17 -36.20
CA LYS A 320 10.99 28.34 -35.02
C LYS A 320 10.56 26.96 -35.49
N ASN A 321 11.20 25.92 -34.94
CA ASN A 321 10.74 24.55 -35.09
C ASN A 321 9.49 24.37 -34.23
N LYS A 322 8.46 23.72 -34.77
CA LYS A 322 7.20 23.44 -34.08
C LYS A 322 6.83 21.96 -34.26
N SER A 323 6.26 21.33 -33.24
CA SER A 323 5.54 20.06 -33.44
C SER A 323 4.31 20.28 -34.33
N PHE A 324 3.75 19.20 -34.87
CA PHE A 324 2.47 19.28 -35.56
C PHE A 324 1.38 19.88 -34.66
N GLN A 325 1.32 19.47 -33.40
CA GLN A 325 0.34 19.97 -32.44
C GLN A 325 0.52 21.47 -32.14
N GLU A 326 1.74 21.95 -31.96
CA GLU A 326 2.02 23.39 -31.77
C GLU A 326 1.61 24.21 -33.00
N ALA A 327 1.82 23.68 -34.20
CA ALA A 327 1.39 24.31 -35.44
C ALA A 327 -0.14 24.38 -35.55
N MET A 328 -0.86 23.33 -35.14
CA MET A 328 -2.33 23.34 -35.12
C MET A 328 -2.90 24.30 -34.08
N THR A 329 -2.29 24.36 -32.90
CA THR A 329 -2.64 25.32 -31.85
C THR A 329 -2.46 26.76 -32.33
N THR A 330 -1.32 27.07 -32.95
CA THR A 330 -1.03 28.41 -33.51
C THR A 330 -2.03 28.78 -34.61
N ALA A 331 -2.41 27.83 -35.47
CA ALA A 331 -3.42 28.04 -36.51
C ALA A 331 -4.80 28.35 -35.90
N ARG A 332 -5.21 27.62 -34.85
CA ARG A 332 -6.46 27.88 -34.12
C ARG A 332 -6.46 29.28 -33.51
N GLU A 333 -5.42 29.62 -32.75
CA GLU A 333 -5.34 30.91 -32.02
C GLU A 333 -5.32 32.09 -32.95
N SER A 334 -4.58 31.98 -34.06
CA SER A 334 -4.57 33.00 -35.08
C SER A 334 -5.84 33.03 -35.94
N GLU A 335 -6.78 32.10 -35.77
CA GLU A 335 -7.92 31.89 -36.68
C GLU A 335 -7.49 31.70 -38.15
N ALA A 336 -6.27 31.20 -38.38
CA ALA A 336 -5.73 30.98 -39.71
C ALA A 336 -6.37 29.72 -40.34
N THR A 337 -6.67 29.80 -41.63
CA THR A 337 -7.07 28.63 -42.42
C THR A 337 -5.80 27.92 -42.90
N VAL A 338 -5.67 26.63 -42.59
CA VAL A 338 -4.60 25.78 -43.13
C VAL A 338 -4.97 25.36 -44.54
N GLU A 339 -4.15 25.75 -45.51
CA GLU A 339 -4.34 25.45 -46.93
C GLU A 339 -3.40 24.32 -47.35
N PHE A 340 -3.92 23.36 -48.12
CA PHE A 340 -3.13 22.28 -48.70
C PHE A 340 -2.67 22.66 -50.11
N ASP A 341 -1.36 22.87 -50.31
CA ASP A 341 -0.82 23.28 -51.60
C ASP A 341 -0.94 22.12 -52.62
N PRO A 342 -1.65 22.31 -53.75
CA PRO A 342 -1.91 21.22 -54.70
C PRO A 342 -0.72 20.84 -55.58
N ASP A 343 0.35 21.65 -55.60
CA ASP A 343 1.57 21.37 -56.37
C ASP A 343 2.64 20.70 -55.49
N ALA A 344 2.77 21.14 -54.23
CA ALA A 344 3.70 20.60 -53.25
C ALA A 344 3.16 19.38 -52.49
N LEU A 345 1.83 19.30 -52.34
CA LEU A 345 1.14 18.37 -51.45
C LEU A 345 1.59 18.50 -49.99
N ASN A 346 1.78 19.73 -49.51
CA ASN A 346 2.15 20.06 -48.13
C ASN A 346 1.20 21.15 -47.60
N PRO A 347 0.75 21.09 -46.34
CA PRO A 347 -0.05 22.14 -45.72
C PRO A 347 0.77 23.39 -45.35
N HIS A 348 0.13 24.56 -45.39
CA HIS A 348 0.70 25.83 -44.95
C HIS A 348 -0.36 26.83 -44.48
N TYR A 349 0.06 27.85 -43.74
CA TYR A 349 -0.78 29.01 -43.41
C TYR A 349 0.08 30.25 -43.08
N SER A 350 -0.56 31.39 -42.81
CA SER A 350 0.13 32.62 -42.43
C SER A 350 -0.69 33.41 -41.42
N TYR A 351 -0.02 34.06 -40.46
CA TYR A 351 -0.66 34.83 -39.41
C TYR A 351 0.13 36.10 -39.07
N TYR A 352 -0.50 37.04 -38.35
CA TYR A 352 0.20 38.17 -37.73
C TYR A 352 0.30 37.94 -36.23
N ASP A 353 1.51 38.17 -35.69
CA ASP A 353 1.72 38.17 -34.24
C ASP A 353 1.27 39.49 -33.59
N GLU A 354 1.39 39.61 -32.27
CA GLU A 354 1.03 40.83 -31.53
C GLU A 354 1.84 42.07 -31.94
N ALA A 355 3.07 41.84 -32.42
CA ALA A 355 3.95 42.88 -32.94
C ALA A 355 3.64 43.24 -34.40
N ASN A 356 2.54 42.70 -34.95
CA ASN A 356 2.08 42.87 -36.33
C ASN A 356 3.14 42.43 -37.36
N GLN A 357 4.00 41.48 -36.99
CA GLN A 357 4.95 40.80 -37.85
C GLN A 357 4.23 39.66 -38.59
N LEU A 358 4.47 39.52 -39.90
CA LEU A 358 3.90 38.44 -40.70
C LEU A 358 4.70 37.16 -40.49
N HIS A 359 4.01 36.08 -40.17
CA HIS A 359 4.56 34.73 -40.06
C HIS A 359 4.05 33.83 -41.19
N GLN A 360 4.92 32.96 -41.68
CA GLN A 360 4.57 31.92 -42.65
C GLN A 360 4.95 30.56 -42.09
N VAL A 361 3.97 29.66 -42.03
CA VAL A 361 4.14 28.32 -41.46
C VAL A 361 3.94 27.28 -42.56
N TRP A 362 4.93 26.40 -42.73
CA TRP A 362 4.81 25.18 -43.52
C TRP A 362 4.98 23.98 -42.61
N LEU A 363 4.27 22.89 -42.88
CA LEU A 363 4.26 21.72 -42.02
C LEU A 363 4.18 20.40 -42.79
N LEU A 364 4.55 19.33 -42.10
CA LEU A 364 4.41 17.94 -42.51
C LEU A 364 3.50 17.21 -41.51
N ASP A 365 2.51 16.51 -42.04
CA ASP A 365 1.46 15.83 -41.30
C ASP A 365 1.24 14.38 -41.78
N GLY A 366 0.23 13.69 -41.25
CA GLY A 366 -0.10 12.31 -41.61
C GLY A 366 -0.44 12.12 -43.10
N VAL A 367 -0.98 13.14 -43.77
CA VAL A 367 -1.27 13.10 -45.22
C VAL A 367 0.03 13.20 -46.03
N THR A 368 0.93 14.10 -45.65
CA THR A 368 2.25 14.18 -46.28
C THR A 368 3.06 12.89 -46.06
N ALA A 369 3.04 12.34 -44.85
CA ALA A 369 3.72 11.10 -44.51
C ALA A 369 3.15 9.90 -45.29
N TYR A 370 1.81 9.81 -45.45
CA TYR A 370 1.19 8.79 -46.30
C TYR A 370 1.75 8.78 -47.72
N ASN A 371 1.82 9.96 -48.34
CA ASN A 371 2.33 10.13 -49.71
C ASN A 371 3.82 9.75 -49.80
N GLN A 372 4.60 10.07 -48.79
CA GLN A 372 6.03 9.73 -48.70
C GLN A 372 6.25 8.22 -48.45
N PHE A 373 5.43 7.59 -47.61
CA PHE A 373 5.45 6.14 -47.40
C PHE A 373 5.09 5.38 -48.68
N ARG A 374 4.10 5.86 -49.46
CA ARG A 374 3.79 5.22 -50.75
C ARG A 374 4.95 5.34 -51.74
N ALA A 375 5.62 6.50 -51.77
CA ALA A 375 6.82 6.67 -52.59
C ALA A 375 7.96 5.73 -52.16
N ALA A 376 8.21 5.59 -50.86
CA ALA A 376 9.20 4.67 -50.32
C ALA A 376 8.87 3.20 -50.62
N GLU A 377 7.62 2.78 -50.40
CA GLU A 377 7.13 1.42 -50.68
C GLU A 377 7.32 1.06 -52.16
N HIS A 378 6.89 1.92 -53.07
CA HIS A 378 7.01 1.66 -54.50
C HIS A 378 8.45 1.67 -55.00
N ALA A 379 9.33 2.38 -54.30
CA ALA A 379 10.76 2.34 -54.55
C ALA A 379 11.43 1.06 -53.98
N GLY A 380 10.74 0.30 -53.13
CA GLY A 380 11.25 -0.93 -52.52
C GLY A 380 12.44 -0.71 -51.60
N VAL A 381 12.51 0.45 -50.95
CA VAL A 381 13.61 0.84 -50.04
C VAL A 381 13.61 -0.04 -48.80
N HIS A 382 14.72 -0.15 -48.08
CA HIS A 382 14.84 -1.00 -46.88
C HIS A 382 13.82 -0.67 -45.78
N GLY A 383 13.45 0.61 -45.65
CA GLY A 383 12.41 1.03 -44.73
C GLY A 383 12.34 2.54 -44.56
N THR A 384 11.68 2.97 -43.50
CA THR A 384 11.44 4.38 -43.18
C THR A 384 11.77 4.67 -41.73
N VAL A 385 12.23 5.89 -41.48
CA VAL A 385 12.55 6.37 -40.12
C VAL A 385 11.83 7.68 -39.83
N LEU A 386 11.13 7.78 -38.69
CA LEU A 386 10.44 9.01 -38.28
C LEU A 386 11.41 10.00 -37.64
N TRP A 387 11.51 11.21 -38.17
CA TRP A 387 12.13 12.37 -37.52
C TRP A 387 11.02 13.35 -37.07
N ARG A 388 10.66 13.36 -35.78
CA ARG A 388 11.13 12.47 -34.68
C ARG A 388 9.96 12.13 -33.77
N LEU A 389 10.14 11.16 -32.87
CA LEU A 389 9.13 10.85 -31.85
C LEU A 389 8.80 12.11 -31.03
N GLY A 390 7.51 12.34 -30.84
CA GLY A 390 6.93 13.44 -30.07
C GLY A 390 6.47 14.62 -30.93
N SER A 391 7.06 14.84 -32.10
CA SER A 391 6.71 16.00 -32.95
C SER A 391 5.59 15.70 -33.94
N GLU A 392 5.28 14.42 -34.15
CA GLU A 392 4.45 13.95 -35.24
C GLU A 392 2.97 14.24 -35.10
N ASP A 393 2.29 14.25 -36.23
CA ASP A 393 0.85 14.06 -36.31
C ASP A 393 0.49 12.63 -35.88
N ALA A 394 -0.19 12.49 -34.73
CA ALA A 394 -0.52 11.19 -34.15
C ALA A 394 -1.35 10.27 -35.08
N SER A 395 -2.04 10.81 -36.09
CA SER A 395 -2.77 9.99 -37.07
C SER A 395 -1.84 9.16 -37.97
N LEU A 396 -0.55 9.49 -38.07
CA LEU A 396 0.46 8.71 -38.80
C LEU A 396 0.56 7.27 -38.26
N TRP A 397 0.40 7.06 -36.95
CA TRP A 397 0.52 5.73 -36.35
C TRP A 397 -0.56 4.77 -36.85
N GLY A 398 -1.73 5.30 -37.27
CA GLY A 398 -2.81 4.50 -37.85
C GLY A 398 -2.49 3.90 -39.24
N ILE A 399 -1.45 4.40 -39.90
CA ILE A 399 -1.00 3.98 -41.24
C ILE A 399 0.47 3.53 -41.28
N TRP A 400 1.18 3.57 -40.16
CA TRP A 400 2.63 3.38 -40.08
C TRP A 400 3.10 1.99 -40.55
N ASP A 401 2.34 0.94 -40.23
CA ASP A 401 2.63 -0.45 -40.61
C ASP A 401 1.98 -0.88 -41.94
N ALA A 402 1.23 0.01 -42.60
CA ALA A 402 0.38 -0.38 -43.70
C ALA A 402 1.15 -0.45 -45.03
N THR A 403 1.20 -1.63 -45.63
CA THR A 403 1.60 -1.82 -47.04
C THR A 403 0.38 -1.99 -47.93
N GLN A 404 0.35 -1.35 -49.09
CA GLN A 404 -0.81 -1.32 -50.00
C GLN A 404 -2.15 -1.01 -49.30
N PRO A 405 -2.25 0.11 -48.55
CA PRO A 405 -3.42 0.44 -47.73
C PRO A 405 -4.67 0.55 -48.59
N ASP A 406 -5.77 -0.02 -48.10
CA ASP A 406 -7.10 0.13 -48.68
C ASP A 406 -7.76 1.44 -48.26
N ASP A 407 -9.01 1.65 -48.67
CA ASP A 407 -9.77 2.86 -48.29
C ASP A 407 -10.04 2.93 -46.78
N ALA A 408 -10.16 1.79 -46.09
CA ALA A 408 -10.42 1.74 -44.66
C ALA A 408 -9.19 2.20 -43.86
N ILE A 409 -7.99 1.79 -44.27
CA ILE A 409 -6.74 2.25 -43.67
C ILE A 409 -6.51 3.73 -43.96
N ARG A 410 -6.72 4.19 -45.21
CA ARG A 410 -6.65 5.61 -45.57
C ARG A 410 -7.59 6.47 -44.72
N ALA A 411 -8.81 6.00 -44.49
CA ALA A 411 -9.81 6.74 -43.71
C ALA A 411 -9.40 6.98 -42.25
N ARG A 412 -8.42 6.24 -41.71
CA ARG A 412 -7.89 6.48 -40.36
C ARG A 412 -7.23 7.85 -40.22
N LEU A 413 -6.69 8.41 -41.31
CA LEU A 413 -6.10 9.76 -41.33
C LEU A 413 -7.14 10.87 -41.10
N ASN A 414 -8.43 10.58 -41.30
CA ASN A 414 -9.49 11.57 -41.09
C ASN A 414 -9.66 11.94 -39.61
N ASP A 415 -9.37 11.02 -38.69
CA ASP A 415 -9.34 11.29 -37.26
C ASP A 415 -7.92 11.73 -36.86
N MET A 416 -7.82 12.87 -36.18
CA MET A 416 -6.55 13.40 -35.71
C MET A 416 -6.53 13.38 -34.18
N PRO A 417 -5.93 12.37 -33.55
CA PRO A 417 -5.76 12.36 -32.10
C PRO A 417 -4.94 13.58 -31.65
N PRO A 418 -5.17 14.09 -30.42
CA PRO A 418 -4.35 15.15 -29.86
C PRO A 418 -2.91 14.68 -29.64
N GLY A 419 -1.95 15.58 -29.85
CA GLY A 419 -0.53 15.33 -29.58
C GLY A 419 -0.20 15.23 -28.09
N ASN A 420 1.01 14.78 -27.78
CA ASN A 420 1.50 14.62 -26.41
C ASN A 420 2.01 15.92 -25.77
N ASP A 421 2.14 16.98 -26.57
CA ASP A 421 2.58 18.32 -26.15
C ASP A 421 1.68 18.93 -25.09
N LEU A 422 2.23 19.83 -24.29
CA LEU A 422 1.46 20.71 -23.42
C LEU A 422 1.60 22.14 -23.91
N ILE A 423 0.48 22.81 -24.15
CA ILE A 423 0.50 24.23 -24.52
C ILE A 423 0.52 25.03 -23.22
N LEU A 424 1.69 25.59 -22.91
CA LEU A 424 1.93 26.36 -21.70
C LEU A 424 1.98 27.84 -22.08
N GLU A 425 1.00 28.61 -21.60
CA GLU A 425 0.92 30.05 -21.84
C GLU A 425 1.15 30.84 -20.54
N GLY A 426 1.56 32.10 -20.64
CA GLY A 426 1.75 32.95 -19.47
C GLY A 426 3.08 32.69 -18.74
N GLY A 427 3.08 32.93 -17.43
CA GLY A 427 4.25 32.71 -16.59
C GLY A 427 3.90 32.54 -15.11
N GLY A 428 4.72 31.77 -14.41
CA GLY A 428 4.58 31.47 -12.99
C GLY A 428 4.34 29.98 -12.75
N ASP A 429 4.12 29.63 -11.49
CA ASP A 429 4.08 28.24 -11.02
C ASP A 429 2.66 27.73 -10.75
N ILE A 430 1.64 28.55 -10.96
CA ILE A 430 0.26 28.20 -10.67
C ILE A 430 -0.43 27.92 -11.98
N TRP A 431 -1.13 26.80 -12.07
CA TRP A 431 -1.68 26.30 -13.33
C TRP A 431 -3.19 26.45 -13.36
N ARG A 432 -3.68 26.93 -14.50
CA ARG A 432 -5.09 26.91 -14.85
C ARG A 432 -5.27 26.18 -16.17
N ILE A 433 -5.95 25.04 -16.14
CA ILE A 433 -6.27 24.27 -17.33
C ILE A 433 -7.44 24.94 -18.03
N ILE A 434 -7.20 25.50 -19.21
CA ILE A 434 -8.17 26.26 -20.00
C ILE A 434 -8.85 25.35 -21.04
N ALA A 435 -8.11 24.40 -21.61
CA ALA A 435 -8.63 23.46 -22.58
C ALA A 435 -8.22 22.02 -22.25
N LYS A 436 -9.13 21.09 -22.55
CA LYS A 436 -8.88 19.65 -22.52
C LYS A 436 -8.56 19.16 -23.94
N PRO A 437 -7.80 18.05 -24.08
CA PRO A 437 -7.50 17.49 -25.37
C PRO A 437 -8.76 17.17 -26.16
N GLN A 438 -8.73 17.47 -27.46
CA GLN A 438 -9.80 17.12 -28.38
C GLN A 438 -9.23 16.52 -29.66
N ASN A 439 -9.94 15.52 -30.19
CA ASN A 439 -9.65 15.04 -31.53
C ASN A 439 -9.99 16.13 -32.56
N GLY A 440 -9.08 16.29 -33.51
CA GLY A 440 -9.29 16.99 -34.76
C GLY A 440 -9.92 16.09 -35.82
N GLN A 441 -10.35 16.70 -36.91
CA GLN A 441 -10.93 16.00 -38.06
C GLN A 441 -10.47 16.65 -39.35
N ARG A 442 -10.16 15.82 -40.34
CA ARG A 442 -9.86 16.26 -41.70
C ARG A 442 -10.63 15.45 -42.74
N GLU A 443 -10.76 16.03 -43.92
CA GLU A 443 -11.25 15.36 -45.12
C GLU A 443 -10.11 15.24 -46.13
N ILE A 444 -9.93 14.04 -46.69
CA ILE A 444 -8.88 13.76 -47.68
C ILE A 444 -9.49 13.33 -49.02
N ARG A 445 -8.79 13.63 -50.12
CA ARG A 445 -9.11 13.10 -51.45
C ARG A 445 -7.95 12.30 -52.02
N TYR A 446 -8.18 11.01 -52.21
CA TYR A 446 -7.25 10.09 -52.84
C TYR A 446 -7.39 10.08 -54.37
N ASP A 447 -6.27 10.04 -55.09
CA ASP A 447 -6.21 9.84 -56.53
C ASP A 447 -5.60 8.47 -56.87
N PRO A 448 -6.41 7.47 -57.27
CA PRO A 448 -5.92 6.14 -57.60
C PRO A 448 -4.93 6.11 -58.78
N ALA A 449 -4.94 7.13 -59.65
CA ALA A 449 -4.05 7.16 -60.82
C ALA A 449 -2.61 7.50 -60.45
N SER A 450 -2.41 8.37 -59.46
CA SER A 450 -1.10 8.75 -58.93
C SER A 450 -0.68 7.93 -57.70
N GLY A 451 -1.64 7.31 -57.01
CA GLY A 451 -1.38 6.60 -55.75
C GLY A 451 -1.20 7.54 -54.55
N THR A 452 -1.65 8.80 -54.65
CA THR A 452 -1.42 9.85 -53.64
C THR A 452 -2.71 10.50 -53.17
N ILE A 453 -2.67 11.07 -51.97
CA ILE A 453 -3.67 12.02 -51.49
C ILE A 453 -3.34 13.39 -52.09
N VAL A 454 -4.28 13.95 -52.84
CA VAL A 454 -4.10 15.17 -53.66
C VAL A 454 -4.83 16.39 -53.11
N GLN A 455 -5.58 16.22 -52.04
CA GLN A 455 -6.28 17.30 -51.34
C GLN A 455 -6.52 16.91 -49.88
N GLU A 456 -6.40 17.90 -49.02
CA GLU A 456 -6.74 17.83 -47.60
C GLU A 456 -7.54 19.09 -47.23
N SER A 457 -8.50 18.94 -46.31
CA SER A 457 -9.19 20.05 -45.67
C SER A 457 -9.34 19.76 -44.17
N LEU A 458 -8.77 20.61 -43.32
CA LEU A 458 -8.95 20.50 -41.88
C LEU A 458 -10.33 21.03 -41.49
N VAL A 459 -11.19 20.15 -40.98
CA VAL A 459 -12.54 20.48 -40.49
C VAL A 459 -12.49 20.96 -39.04
N LYS A 460 -11.62 20.32 -38.24
CA LYS A 460 -11.44 20.61 -36.82
C LYS A 460 -9.97 20.39 -36.44
N PHE A 461 -9.37 21.33 -35.72
CA PHE A 461 -7.99 21.19 -35.23
C PHE A 461 -7.91 20.22 -34.03
N PRO A 462 -6.92 19.31 -34.01
CA PRO A 462 -6.58 18.58 -32.80
C PRO A 462 -5.97 19.56 -31.80
N LEU A 463 -6.41 19.50 -30.55
CA LEU A 463 -5.85 20.34 -29.48
C LEU A 463 -5.37 19.46 -28.35
N SER A 464 -4.25 19.82 -27.75
CA SER A 464 -3.81 19.24 -26.49
C SER A 464 -4.32 20.06 -25.29
N TYR A 465 -3.88 19.73 -24.09
CA TYR A 465 -4.08 20.55 -22.91
C TYR A 465 -3.48 21.95 -23.12
N GLU A 466 -4.29 22.95 -22.79
CA GLU A 466 -3.88 24.36 -22.72
C GLU A 466 -3.85 24.75 -21.24
N ILE A 467 -2.67 25.14 -20.76
CA ILE A 467 -2.42 25.51 -19.38
C ILE A 467 -1.94 26.95 -19.35
N ASP A 468 -2.71 27.81 -18.71
CA ASP A 468 -2.30 29.16 -18.39
C ASP A 468 -1.53 29.15 -17.06
N GLN A 469 -0.29 29.60 -17.14
CA GLN A 469 0.64 29.74 -16.04
C GLN A 469 0.49 31.14 -15.48
N ILE A 470 0.12 31.21 -14.21
CA ILE A 470 -0.15 32.45 -13.50
C ILE A 470 0.72 32.57 -12.26
N GLY A 471 0.82 33.78 -11.73
CA GLY A 471 1.61 34.07 -10.53
C GLY A 471 3.04 34.51 -10.77
N ALA A 472 3.46 34.71 -12.04
CA ALA A 472 4.74 35.33 -12.34
C ALA A 472 4.86 36.72 -11.69
N ALA A 473 5.87 36.88 -10.83
CA ALA A 473 6.12 38.16 -10.16
C ALA A 473 7.62 38.44 -10.01
N LYS A 474 8.12 39.48 -10.70
CA LYS A 474 9.54 39.82 -10.65
C LYS A 474 10.00 40.13 -9.22
N GLY A 475 11.07 39.47 -8.76
CA GLY A 475 11.68 39.73 -7.45
C GLY A 475 10.86 39.22 -6.26
N LYS A 476 9.84 38.38 -6.46
CA LYS A 476 9.06 37.78 -5.38
C LYS A 476 9.24 36.26 -5.37
N VAL A 477 9.29 35.64 -4.19
CA VAL A 477 9.41 34.19 -4.05
C VAL A 477 8.52 33.69 -2.90
N ALA A 478 7.78 32.61 -3.12
CA ALA A 478 7.01 31.91 -2.10
C ALA A 478 7.70 30.61 -1.67
N LEU A 479 7.78 30.37 -0.36
CA LEU A 479 8.31 29.13 0.19
C LEU A 479 7.15 28.15 0.42
N THR A 480 7.29 26.92 -0.07
CA THR A 480 6.28 25.86 0.09
C THR A 480 6.88 24.60 0.70
N PHE A 481 6.10 23.87 1.50
CA PHE A 481 6.53 22.65 2.18
C PHE A 481 5.52 21.52 1.98
N ASP A 482 5.99 20.36 1.53
CA ASP A 482 5.17 19.19 1.23
C ASP A 482 5.39 18.04 2.22
N ASP A 483 4.49 17.05 2.16
CA ASP A 483 4.42 15.80 2.95
C ASP A 483 4.01 15.91 4.42
N GLY A 484 4.23 17.06 5.06
CA GLY A 484 4.05 17.22 6.50
C GLY A 484 2.60 17.25 6.99
N PRO A 485 2.39 17.51 8.30
CA PRO A 485 3.40 17.90 9.29
C PRO A 485 4.07 16.72 10.02
N ASP A 486 5.40 16.70 10.09
CA ASP A 486 6.20 15.76 10.90
C ASP A 486 6.52 16.36 12.29
N ALA A 487 6.33 15.55 13.34
CA ALA A 487 6.53 15.98 14.73
C ALA A 487 7.98 16.40 15.08
N ARG A 488 8.97 16.03 14.26
CA ARG A 488 10.40 16.29 14.47
C ARG A 488 10.90 17.51 13.69
N TYR A 489 10.40 17.73 12.47
CA TYR A 489 10.95 18.71 11.52
C TYR A 489 10.07 19.97 11.39
N THR A 490 8.76 19.82 11.21
CA THR A 490 7.83 20.95 11.08
C THR A 490 7.95 21.97 12.22
N PRO A 491 8.12 21.60 13.51
CA PRO A 491 8.31 22.58 14.58
C PRO A 491 9.53 23.49 14.40
N LYS A 492 10.65 22.93 13.90
CA LYS A 492 11.91 23.65 13.68
C LYS A 492 11.82 24.58 12.47
N ILE A 493 11.11 24.14 11.43
CA ILE A 493 10.79 24.97 10.26
C ILE A 493 9.94 26.17 10.69
N LEU A 494 8.86 25.94 11.44
CA LEU A 494 8.01 27.02 11.97
C LEU A 494 8.78 28.00 12.86
N GLU A 495 9.69 27.51 13.71
CA GLU A 495 10.57 28.38 14.51
C GLU A 495 11.42 29.29 13.63
N THR A 496 12.07 28.73 12.60
CA THR A 496 12.88 29.49 11.64
C THR A 496 12.04 30.52 10.87
N LEU A 497 10.87 30.12 10.34
CA LEU A 497 9.97 31.01 9.61
C LEU A 497 9.49 32.16 10.48
N ARG A 498 9.15 31.90 11.75
CA ARG A 498 8.76 32.92 12.73
C ARG A 498 9.91 33.88 13.05
N GLU A 499 11.11 33.36 13.30
CA GLU A 499 12.31 34.17 13.57
C GLU A 499 12.66 35.07 12.38
N LYS A 500 12.59 34.52 11.17
CA LYS A 500 12.91 35.23 9.93
C LYS A 500 11.74 36.06 9.38
N LYS A 501 10.54 35.97 9.97
CA LYS A 501 9.29 36.60 9.50
C LYS A 501 9.02 36.29 8.03
N ALA A 502 9.12 35.02 7.65
CA ALA A 502 8.89 34.56 6.28
C ALA A 502 7.51 33.88 6.18
N PRO A 503 6.61 34.32 5.28
CA PRO A 503 5.40 33.57 4.97
C PRO A 503 5.76 32.27 4.23
N ALA A 504 4.89 31.28 4.35
CA ALA A 504 5.03 29.99 3.66
C ALA A 504 3.65 29.34 3.47
N ALA A 505 3.56 28.41 2.53
CA ALA A 505 2.42 27.51 2.37
C ALA A 505 2.85 26.06 2.66
N PHE A 506 1.96 25.28 3.27
CA PHE A 506 2.21 23.87 3.58
C PHE A 506 1.17 23.01 2.87
N PHE A 507 1.61 22.14 1.95
CA PHE A 507 0.77 21.17 1.27
C PHE A 507 0.78 19.87 2.09
N LEU A 508 -0.28 19.67 2.86
CA LEU A 508 -0.30 18.65 3.89
C LEU A 508 -0.95 17.37 3.40
N THR A 509 -0.36 16.24 3.80
CA THR A 509 -1.05 14.95 3.67
C THR A 509 -2.08 14.82 4.78
N GLY A 510 -3.27 14.31 4.44
CA GLY A 510 -4.35 14.15 5.40
C GLY A 510 -3.97 13.22 6.57
N GLU A 511 -3.19 12.16 6.30
CA GLU A 511 -2.70 11.26 7.34
C GLU A 511 -1.79 11.98 8.36
N ALA A 512 -0.73 12.66 7.90
CA ALA A 512 0.18 13.38 8.79
C ALA A 512 -0.54 14.49 9.56
N ALA A 513 -1.45 15.22 8.90
CA ALA A 513 -2.26 16.26 9.53
C ALA A 513 -3.20 15.68 10.61
N GLY A 514 -3.71 14.47 10.39
CA GLY A 514 -4.58 13.74 11.31
C GLY A 514 -3.86 13.26 12.57
N ASP A 515 -2.60 12.84 12.42
CA ASP A 515 -1.75 12.37 13.51
C ASP A 515 -1.13 13.53 14.33
N SER A 516 -0.97 14.70 13.71
CA SER A 516 -0.38 15.89 14.33
C SER A 516 -1.33 17.11 14.41
N PRO A 517 -2.52 16.99 15.03
CA PRO A 517 -3.55 18.05 15.00
C PRO A 517 -3.12 19.33 15.74
N ARG A 518 -2.17 19.23 16.68
CA ARG A 518 -1.60 20.41 17.36
C ARG A 518 -0.68 21.21 16.43
N LEU A 519 0.10 20.53 15.58
CA LEU A 519 0.96 21.20 14.61
C LEU A 519 0.15 21.80 13.47
N LEU A 520 -0.86 21.08 12.96
CA LEU A 520 -1.80 21.63 11.98
C LEU A 520 -2.40 22.98 12.45
N LYS A 521 -2.89 23.05 13.69
CA LYS A 521 -3.40 24.30 14.29
C LYS A 521 -2.33 25.37 14.46
N ARG A 522 -1.08 24.97 14.76
CA ARG A 522 0.05 25.89 14.91
C ARG A 522 0.42 26.53 13.57
N ILE A 523 0.55 25.75 12.50
CA ILE A 523 0.79 26.23 11.12
C ILE A 523 -0.24 27.30 10.76
N PHE A 524 -1.53 26.98 10.94
CA PHE A 524 -2.62 27.91 10.64
C PHE A 524 -2.59 29.17 11.54
N LYS A 525 -2.33 29.02 12.84
CA LYS A 525 -2.32 30.16 13.77
C LYS A 525 -1.15 31.11 13.55
N GLU A 526 0.01 30.60 13.11
CA GLU A 526 1.21 31.40 12.84
C GLU A 526 1.13 32.17 11.51
N GLY A 527 0.06 31.99 10.73
CA GLY A 527 -0.22 32.82 9.55
C GLY A 527 0.09 32.15 8.21
N HIS A 528 0.55 30.90 8.21
CA HIS A 528 0.91 30.17 6.99
C HIS A 528 -0.33 29.68 6.22
N GLU A 529 -0.17 29.51 4.92
CA GLU A 529 -1.19 28.93 4.05
C GLU A 529 -1.15 27.40 4.14
N ILE A 530 -2.30 26.77 3.93
CA ILE A 530 -2.44 25.32 3.92
C ILE A 530 -3.01 24.93 2.57
N GLY A 531 -2.41 23.92 1.96
CA GLY A 531 -2.87 23.28 0.74
C GLY A 531 -3.13 21.80 0.97
N ASN A 532 -3.97 21.23 0.10
CA ASN A 532 -4.27 19.81 0.07
C ASN A 532 -3.18 19.08 -0.72
N HIS A 533 -2.64 18.00 -0.15
CA HIS A 533 -1.66 17.12 -0.80
C HIS A 533 -2.12 15.65 -0.77
N THR A 534 -3.44 15.43 -0.93
CA THR A 534 -4.14 14.13 -0.77
C THR A 534 -4.07 13.56 0.66
N TYR A 535 -4.79 12.46 0.92
CA TYR A 535 -4.87 11.90 2.27
C TYR A 535 -3.70 10.94 2.54
N THR A 536 -3.42 10.03 1.60
CA THR A 536 -2.42 8.95 1.75
C THR A 536 -1.15 9.14 0.90
N HIS A 537 -1.01 10.26 0.18
CA HIS A 537 0.12 10.51 -0.71
C HIS A 537 0.33 9.39 -1.76
N PRO A 538 -0.66 9.07 -2.63
CA PRO A 538 -0.51 8.03 -3.66
C PRO A 538 0.20 8.57 -4.93
N PRO A 539 0.87 7.72 -5.74
CA PRO A 539 1.40 8.11 -7.05
C PRO A 539 0.31 8.68 -7.98
N PHE A 540 0.32 9.99 -8.22
CA PHE A 540 -0.82 10.70 -8.80
C PHE A 540 -1.20 10.22 -10.21
N ALA A 541 -0.23 9.99 -11.11
CA ALA A 541 -0.51 9.51 -12.47
C ALA A 541 -1.20 8.12 -12.53
N GLY A 542 -1.19 7.35 -11.43
CA GLY A 542 -1.71 5.98 -11.40
C GLY A 542 -3.10 5.80 -10.76
N ILE A 543 -3.73 6.84 -10.22
CA ILE A 543 -4.99 6.71 -9.47
C ILE A 543 -6.23 6.93 -10.35
N SER A 544 -7.36 6.34 -9.93
CA SER A 544 -8.66 6.58 -10.59
C SER A 544 -9.28 7.90 -10.14
N LEU A 545 -10.17 8.48 -10.96
CA LEU A 545 -10.95 9.67 -10.61
C LEU A 545 -11.75 9.52 -9.30
N THR A 546 -12.28 8.33 -9.04
CA THR A 546 -12.99 8.02 -7.79
C THR A 546 -12.04 8.08 -6.59
N GLN A 547 -10.85 7.48 -6.73
CA GLN A 547 -9.83 7.52 -5.68
C GLN A 547 -9.36 8.95 -5.43
N LEU A 548 -9.06 9.72 -6.48
CA LEU A 548 -8.71 11.14 -6.36
C LEU A 548 -9.78 11.92 -5.59
N GLY A 549 -11.06 11.71 -5.92
CA GLY A 549 -12.17 12.34 -5.22
C GLY A 549 -12.19 12.02 -3.72
N ILE A 550 -11.97 10.76 -3.35
CA ILE A 550 -11.92 10.31 -1.95
C ILE A 550 -10.71 10.92 -1.22
N GLU A 551 -9.53 10.90 -1.83
CA GLU A 551 -8.28 11.44 -1.27
C GLU A 551 -8.38 12.95 -0.98
N LEU A 552 -8.90 13.71 -1.95
CA LEU A 552 -9.11 15.14 -1.81
C LEU A 552 -10.15 15.44 -0.73
N ASN A 553 -11.32 14.77 -0.78
CA ASN A 553 -12.41 15.01 0.15
C ASN A 553 -12.03 14.61 1.60
N LEU A 554 -11.34 13.49 1.81
CA LEU A 554 -10.90 13.08 3.14
C LEU A 554 -9.99 14.12 3.80
N THR A 555 -9.04 14.64 3.03
CA THR A 555 -8.12 15.69 3.50
C THR A 555 -8.88 16.97 3.78
N GLU A 556 -9.80 17.36 2.90
CA GLU A 556 -10.62 18.55 3.09
C GLU A 556 -11.50 18.43 4.35
N ARG A 557 -12.22 17.32 4.53
CA ARG A 557 -13.05 17.04 5.72
C ARG A 557 -12.22 17.10 7.01
N LEU A 558 -10.97 16.64 6.96
CA LEU A 558 -10.05 16.79 8.08
C LEU A 558 -9.70 18.26 8.34
N LEU A 559 -9.36 19.04 7.31
CA LEU A 559 -9.08 20.48 7.46
C LEU A 559 -10.30 21.25 7.99
N GLU A 560 -11.49 21.00 7.43
CA GLU A 560 -12.76 21.57 7.87
C GLU A 560 -13.02 21.28 9.35
N SER A 561 -12.90 20.01 9.76
CA SER A 561 -13.17 19.56 11.12
C SER A 561 -12.17 20.05 12.16
N ARG A 562 -10.90 20.27 11.77
CA ARG A 562 -9.82 20.65 12.70
C ARG A 562 -9.58 22.15 12.77
N LEU A 563 -9.74 22.86 11.65
CA LEU A 563 -9.40 24.28 11.51
C LEU A 563 -10.62 25.18 11.27
N GLY A 564 -11.75 24.63 10.81
CA GLY A 564 -12.94 25.43 10.49
C GLY A 564 -12.78 26.28 9.23
N ILE A 565 -11.90 25.85 8.32
CA ILE A 565 -11.63 26.47 7.02
C ILE A 565 -11.71 25.43 5.91
N LYS A 566 -11.91 25.90 4.68
CA LYS A 566 -11.61 25.13 3.48
C LYS A 566 -10.25 25.52 2.93
N SER A 567 -9.59 24.66 2.17
CA SER A 567 -8.37 24.97 1.44
C SER A 567 -8.60 24.80 -0.07
N ILE A 568 -8.47 25.89 -0.84
CA ILE A 568 -8.56 25.77 -2.30
C ILE A 568 -7.21 25.47 -2.95
N LEU A 569 -6.10 25.52 -2.22
CA LEU A 569 -4.79 25.21 -2.80
C LEU A 569 -4.62 23.68 -2.88
N PHE A 570 -4.14 23.19 -4.02
CA PHE A 570 -3.83 21.78 -4.22
C PHE A 570 -2.52 21.60 -4.95
N ARG A 571 -1.72 20.64 -4.51
CA ARG A 571 -0.54 20.16 -5.21
C ARG A 571 -0.61 18.64 -5.34
N PRO A 572 -0.46 18.06 -6.54
CA PRO A 572 -0.50 16.61 -6.74
C PRO A 572 0.75 15.91 -6.14
N PRO A 573 0.59 14.82 -5.37
CA PRO A 573 1.70 13.97 -4.90
C PRO A 573 2.50 13.36 -6.03
N TYR A 574 3.82 13.26 -5.88
CA TYR A 574 4.72 12.76 -6.93
C TYR A 574 4.51 13.48 -8.30
N GLY A 575 3.87 14.65 -8.28
CA GLY A 575 3.53 15.49 -9.41
C GLY A 575 4.32 16.80 -9.34
N ILE A 576 4.36 17.52 -10.46
CA ILE A 576 5.61 17.86 -11.15
C ILE A 576 6.56 18.84 -10.42
N ASP A 577 7.78 18.37 -10.17
CA ASP A 577 8.90 19.07 -9.51
C ASP A 577 9.52 20.23 -10.34
N HIS A 578 8.92 20.62 -11.47
CA HIS A 578 9.47 21.68 -12.33
C HIS A 578 8.42 22.30 -13.25
N GLN A 579 7.64 21.51 -13.99
CA GLN A 579 6.57 21.97 -14.89
C GLN A 579 5.98 20.72 -15.53
N PRO A 580 4.66 20.56 -15.71
CA PRO A 580 4.15 19.42 -16.44
C PRO A 580 4.79 19.33 -17.80
N GLU A 581 5.26 18.14 -18.16
CA GLU A 581 5.99 17.90 -19.41
C GLU A 581 5.13 17.14 -20.43
N THR A 582 4.12 16.37 -19.96
CA THR A 582 3.31 15.52 -20.83
C THR A 582 1.80 15.55 -20.50
N ALA A 583 0.96 15.28 -21.51
CA ALA A 583 -0.50 15.21 -21.34
C ALA A 583 -0.98 14.16 -20.31
N GLU A 584 -0.26 13.05 -20.15
CA GLU A 584 -0.64 12.01 -19.19
C GLU A 584 -0.39 12.44 -17.73
N GLU A 585 0.65 13.22 -17.44
CA GLU A 585 0.96 13.71 -16.09
C GLU A 585 -0.15 14.57 -15.49
N ILE A 586 -0.83 15.34 -16.34
CA ILE A 586 -1.85 16.32 -15.91
C ILE A 586 -3.28 15.84 -16.10
N LYS A 587 -3.48 14.63 -16.62
CA LYS A 587 -4.80 14.09 -17.01
C LYS A 587 -5.87 14.17 -15.93
N LEU A 588 -5.47 14.09 -14.66
CA LEU A 588 -6.36 14.13 -13.50
C LEU A 588 -6.51 15.54 -12.89
N LEU A 589 -5.64 16.50 -13.27
CA LEU A 589 -5.68 17.87 -12.75
C LEU A 589 -6.94 18.64 -13.14
N PRO A 590 -7.57 18.46 -14.33
CA PRO A 590 -8.82 19.13 -14.64
C PRO A 590 -9.93 18.78 -13.64
N ASP A 591 -10.01 17.53 -13.18
CA ASP A 591 -10.99 17.11 -12.18
C ASP A 591 -10.75 17.77 -10.82
N ALA A 592 -9.48 17.95 -10.42
CA ALA A 592 -9.15 18.72 -9.21
C ALA A 592 -9.57 20.19 -9.38
N GLN A 593 -9.27 20.80 -10.54
CA GLN A 593 -9.66 22.18 -10.82
C GLN A 593 -11.19 22.37 -10.86
N GLU A 594 -11.92 21.48 -11.51
CA GLU A 594 -13.39 21.50 -11.54
C GLU A 594 -13.97 21.41 -10.14
N ARG A 595 -13.28 20.75 -9.20
CA ARG A 595 -13.67 20.69 -7.77
C ARG A 595 -13.38 21.99 -7.02
N GLY A 596 -12.84 23.01 -7.68
CA GLY A 596 -12.55 24.34 -7.15
C GLY A 596 -11.14 24.49 -6.58
N TYR A 597 -10.24 23.52 -6.85
CA TYR A 597 -8.84 23.65 -6.46
C TYR A 597 -8.04 24.52 -7.42
N VAL A 598 -7.14 25.31 -6.86
CA VAL A 598 -6.06 26.02 -7.51
C VAL A 598 -4.84 25.12 -7.54
N LEU A 599 -4.36 24.79 -8.73
CA LEU A 599 -3.25 23.88 -8.94
C LEU A 599 -1.94 24.62 -8.76
N VAL A 600 -1.14 24.23 -7.76
CA VAL A 600 0.12 24.89 -7.41
C VAL A 600 1.30 23.98 -7.73
N GLY A 601 2.08 24.34 -8.74
CA GLY A 601 3.37 23.73 -9.06
C GLY A 601 4.55 24.43 -8.38
N SER A 602 5.73 24.21 -8.94
CA SER A 602 7.00 24.83 -8.53
C SER A 602 8.06 24.66 -9.60
N GLN A 603 8.67 25.75 -10.06
CA GLN A 603 9.83 25.74 -10.96
C GLN A 603 11.17 25.87 -10.22
N ILE A 604 11.16 26.21 -8.92
CA ILE A 604 12.35 26.24 -8.07
C ILE A 604 12.37 24.99 -7.17
N ASP A 605 13.20 24.03 -7.54
CA ASP A 605 13.32 22.75 -6.85
C ASP A 605 14.80 22.41 -6.54
N PRO A 606 15.20 22.38 -5.26
CA PRO A 606 16.55 22.02 -4.86
C PRO A 606 16.80 20.51 -4.71
N HIS A 607 15.80 19.66 -4.91
CA HIS A 607 15.82 18.22 -4.64
C HIS A 607 16.19 17.90 -3.18
N ASP A 608 15.56 18.57 -2.22
CA ASP A 608 15.89 18.40 -0.79
C ASP A 608 15.54 16.98 -0.27
N TRP A 609 14.58 16.30 -0.90
CA TRP A 609 14.20 14.92 -0.59
C TRP A 609 15.32 13.89 -0.85
N GLU A 610 16.25 14.18 -1.76
CA GLU A 610 17.46 13.37 -2.03
C GLU A 610 18.51 13.51 -0.92
N ARG A 611 18.30 14.44 0.02
CA ARG A 611 19.17 14.74 1.16
C ARG A 611 20.57 15.22 0.78
N PRO A 612 20.73 16.13 -0.20
CA PRO A 612 22.03 16.76 -0.44
C PRO A 612 22.42 17.65 0.76
N PRO A 613 23.70 18.05 0.88
CA PRO A 613 24.12 18.96 1.94
C PRO A 613 23.31 20.26 1.96
N ALA A 614 22.97 20.76 3.15
CA ALA A 614 22.13 21.94 3.36
C ALA A 614 22.60 23.18 2.58
N ALA A 615 23.91 23.39 2.47
CA ALA A 615 24.48 24.49 1.69
C ALA A 615 24.17 24.36 0.18
N SER A 616 24.17 23.13 -0.35
CA SER A 616 23.82 22.87 -1.75
C SER A 616 22.34 23.11 -2.02
N ILE A 617 21.45 22.77 -1.08
CA ILE A 617 20.02 23.09 -1.17
C ILE A 617 19.84 24.61 -1.28
N ALA A 618 20.44 25.36 -0.35
CA ALA A 618 20.33 26.81 -0.34
C ALA A 618 20.89 27.45 -1.63
N GLN A 619 22.05 26.99 -2.09
CA GLN A 619 22.66 27.49 -3.32
C GLN A 619 21.78 27.22 -4.55
N ARG A 620 21.21 26.01 -4.67
CA ARG A 620 20.31 25.65 -5.78
C ARG A 620 19.08 26.55 -5.82
N VAL A 621 18.42 26.79 -4.68
CA VAL A 621 17.26 27.69 -4.60
C VAL A 621 17.64 29.10 -5.08
N ILE A 622 18.73 29.66 -4.57
CA ILE A 622 19.17 31.02 -4.89
C ILE A 622 19.54 31.14 -6.39
N GLU A 623 20.27 30.16 -6.93
CA GLU A 623 20.69 30.15 -8.33
C GLU A 623 19.51 30.03 -9.29
N GLN A 624 18.53 29.17 -8.97
CA GLN A 624 17.33 28.99 -9.77
C GLN A 624 16.43 30.24 -9.74
N ALA A 625 16.26 30.86 -8.56
CA ALA A 625 15.57 32.14 -8.42
C ALA A 625 16.25 33.25 -9.24
N ARG A 626 17.58 33.35 -9.18
CA ARG A 626 18.36 34.34 -9.94
C ARG A 626 18.22 34.18 -11.46
N ARG A 627 18.07 32.93 -11.94
CA ARG A 627 17.82 32.61 -13.35
C ARG A 627 16.38 32.93 -13.80
N GLY A 628 15.50 33.32 -12.89
CA GLY A 628 14.09 33.61 -13.19
C GLY A 628 13.26 32.37 -13.50
N ARG A 629 13.65 31.19 -12.99
CA ARG A 629 12.91 29.92 -13.13
C ARG A 629 11.68 29.87 -12.21
N GLY A 630 10.81 30.88 -12.27
CA GLY A 630 9.59 30.93 -11.47
C GLY A 630 9.71 31.59 -10.10
N ASN A 631 8.67 31.39 -9.28
CA ASN A 631 8.34 32.13 -8.08
C ASN A 631 8.06 31.26 -6.85
N ILE A 632 7.85 29.95 -7.00
CA ILE A 632 7.50 29.03 -5.91
C ILE A 632 8.63 28.02 -5.69
N VAL A 633 9.13 27.97 -4.44
CA VAL A 633 10.16 27.01 -3.99
C VAL A 633 9.48 25.79 -3.37
N LEU A 634 9.84 24.60 -3.86
CA LEU A 634 9.45 23.31 -3.28
C LEU A 634 10.48 22.87 -2.23
N LEU A 635 10.00 22.55 -1.03
CA LEU A 635 10.75 21.94 0.07
C LEU A 635 9.85 20.89 0.75
N HIS A 636 10.41 20.06 1.61
CA HIS A 636 9.65 19.02 2.31
C HIS A 636 9.77 19.13 3.84
N ASP A 637 8.64 19.07 4.54
CA ASP A 637 8.60 19.03 6.01
C ASP A 637 8.15 17.67 6.59
N GLY A 638 7.76 16.72 5.73
CA GLY A 638 7.46 15.32 6.06
C GLY A 638 8.09 14.32 5.08
N GLY A 639 7.66 13.05 5.09
CA GLY A 639 8.05 12.06 4.06
C GLY A 639 9.45 11.45 4.19
N GLY A 640 10.14 11.60 5.33
CA GLY A 640 11.46 11.00 5.56
C GLY A 640 12.33 11.78 6.54
N ASP A 641 13.65 11.64 6.43
CA ASP A 641 14.59 12.51 7.12
C ASP A 641 14.70 13.85 6.39
N ARG A 642 14.38 14.95 7.10
CA ARG A 642 14.41 16.34 6.62
C ARG A 642 15.39 17.23 7.36
N THR A 643 16.41 16.63 7.99
CA THR A 643 17.45 17.38 8.72
C THR A 643 18.14 18.41 7.83
N GLN A 644 18.50 18.05 6.60
CA GLN A 644 19.16 18.96 5.65
C GLN A 644 18.23 20.09 5.17
N THR A 645 16.93 19.83 5.01
CA THR A 645 15.93 20.86 4.69
C THR A 645 15.84 21.89 5.82
N VAL A 646 15.74 21.43 7.07
CA VAL A 646 15.71 22.30 8.26
C VAL A 646 16.98 23.17 8.34
N GLU A 647 18.15 22.56 8.15
CA GLU A 647 19.45 23.26 8.23
C GLU A 647 19.67 24.27 7.09
N SER A 648 19.09 24.04 5.91
CA SER A 648 19.25 24.93 4.75
C SER A 648 18.34 26.17 4.80
N LEU A 649 17.20 26.09 5.49
CA LEU A 649 16.16 27.12 5.48
C LEU A 649 16.65 28.54 5.88
N PRO A 650 17.48 28.73 6.94
CA PRO A 650 18.03 30.05 7.23
C PRO A 650 18.86 30.62 6.07
N GLY A 651 19.69 29.78 5.45
CA GLY A 651 20.54 30.16 4.31
C GLY A 651 19.73 30.49 3.06
N ILE A 652 18.62 29.77 2.81
CA ILE A 652 17.67 30.09 1.73
C ILE A 652 17.07 31.48 1.95
N ILE A 653 16.50 31.73 3.13
CA ILE A 653 15.78 32.99 3.42
C ILE A 653 16.73 34.19 3.35
N ASP A 654 17.89 34.09 4.00
CA ASP A 654 18.86 35.18 4.02
C ASP A 654 19.50 35.40 2.63
N GLY A 655 19.80 34.32 1.91
CA GLY A 655 20.37 34.37 0.57
C GLY A 655 19.42 34.97 -0.47
N LEU A 656 18.14 34.57 -0.47
CA LEU A 656 17.13 35.16 -1.35
C LEU A 656 16.96 36.66 -1.08
N ARG A 657 16.92 37.08 0.19
CA ARG A 657 16.85 38.50 0.56
C ARG A 657 18.10 39.28 0.16
N ALA A 658 19.29 38.68 0.29
CA ALA A 658 20.55 39.30 -0.12
C ALA A 658 20.60 39.55 -1.63
N GLU A 659 19.97 38.69 -2.43
CA GLU A 659 19.79 38.86 -3.88
C GLU A 659 18.62 39.79 -4.25
N GLY A 660 17.93 40.36 -3.27
CA GLY A 660 16.86 41.34 -3.45
C GLY A 660 15.45 40.76 -3.62
N PHE A 661 15.25 39.47 -3.37
CA PHE A 661 13.92 38.86 -3.44
C PHE A 661 13.08 39.16 -2.19
N GLN A 662 11.80 39.48 -2.42
CA GLN A 662 10.78 39.57 -1.39
C GLN A 662 10.11 38.21 -1.19
N LEU A 663 10.10 37.72 0.06
CA LEU A 663 9.35 36.51 0.41
C LEU A 663 7.86 36.84 0.59
N VAL A 664 7.00 36.15 -0.14
CA VAL A 664 5.54 36.35 -0.21
C VAL A 664 4.78 35.03 -0.07
N SER A 665 3.47 35.08 0.17
CA SER A 665 2.64 33.87 0.15
C SER A 665 2.18 33.47 -1.26
N VAL A 666 1.61 32.27 -1.42
CA VAL A 666 1.06 31.83 -2.71
C VAL A 666 -0.17 32.65 -3.08
N SER A 667 -1.01 33.03 -2.09
CA SER A 667 -2.14 33.93 -2.38
C SER A 667 -1.70 35.32 -2.85
N GLU A 668 -0.57 35.86 -2.37
CA GLU A 668 -0.03 37.13 -2.87
C GLU A 668 0.43 37.05 -4.32
N LEU A 669 1.02 35.92 -4.75
CA LEU A 669 1.35 35.69 -6.17
C LEU A 669 0.09 35.66 -7.04
N LEU A 670 -1.04 35.20 -6.50
CA LEU A 670 -2.36 35.23 -7.15
C LEU A 670 -3.07 36.59 -7.10
N GLY A 671 -2.51 37.59 -6.41
CA GLY A 671 -3.22 38.83 -6.12
C GLY A 671 -4.46 38.64 -5.23
N LYS A 672 -4.47 37.60 -4.39
CA LYS A 672 -5.53 37.25 -3.44
C LYS A 672 -5.03 37.41 -2.02
N THR A 673 -5.96 37.29 -1.07
CA THR A 673 -5.66 37.25 0.35
C THR A 673 -5.72 35.81 0.87
N ARG A 674 -5.04 35.57 2.00
CA ARG A 674 -5.09 34.31 2.74
C ARG A 674 -6.52 33.82 3.01
N ALA A 675 -7.45 34.72 3.32
CA ALA A 675 -8.84 34.39 3.59
C ALA A 675 -9.64 33.95 2.35
N GLN A 676 -9.19 34.34 1.15
CA GLN A 676 -9.81 33.92 -0.11
C GLN A 676 -9.34 32.53 -0.54
N VAL A 677 -8.07 32.18 -0.27
CA VAL A 677 -7.55 30.82 -0.54
C VAL A 677 -7.88 29.82 0.58
N MET A 678 -8.20 30.32 1.77
CA MET A 678 -8.66 29.52 2.90
C MET A 678 -9.96 30.08 3.53
N PRO A 679 -11.10 29.98 2.83
CA PRO A 679 -12.35 30.56 3.32
C PRO A 679 -12.87 29.84 4.57
N ALA A 680 -13.48 30.59 5.48
CA ALA A 680 -14.08 30.04 6.69
C ALA A 680 -15.40 29.30 6.39
N LEU A 681 -15.69 28.26 7.16
CA LEU A 681 -16.93 27.49 7.02
C LEU A 681 -18.18 28.31 7.37
N THR A 682 -19.23 28.10 6.59
CA THR A 682 -20.61 28.52 6.86
C THR A 682 -21.19 27.79 8.08
N ARG A 683 -22.37 28.20 8.55
CA ARG A 683 -23.00 27.58 9.74
C ARG A 683 -23.35 26.10 9.53
N ASP A 684 -23.86 25.74 8.35
CA ASP A 684 -24.29 24.38 8.05
C ASP A 684 -23.09 23.44 7.87
N GLU A 685 -22.05 23.92 7.18
CA GLU A 685 -20.79 23.18 7.02
C GLU A 685 -20.10 22.92 8.37
N ARG A 686 -20.19 23.85 9.32
CA ARG A 686 -19.65 23.63 10.68
C ARG A 686 -20.31 22.47 11.41
N LEU A 687 -21.61 22.22 11.19
CA LEU A 687 -22.31 21.10 11.83
C LEU A 687 -21.81 19.76 11.28
N VAL A 688 -21.63 19.68 9.96
CA VAL A 688 -21.05 18.50 9.30
C VAL A 688 -19.61 18.30 9.77
N ALA A 689 -18.80 19.36 9.76
CA ALA A 689 -17.42 19.33 10.22
C ALA A 689 -17.28 18.90 11.71
N GLN A 690 -18.27 19.19 12.55
CA GLN A 690 -18.30 18.69 13.94
C GLN A 690 -18.60 17.18 14.02
N ALA A 691 -19.49 16.67 13.17
CA ALA A 691 -19.75 15.22 13.06
C ALA A 691 -18.50 14.48 12.54
N ASP A 692 -17.80 15.06 11.56
CA ASP A 692 -16.53 14.55 11.05
C ASP A 692 -15.45 14.61 12.15
N ALA A 693 -15.35 15.71 12.89
CA ALA A 693 -14.41 15.85 14.01
C ALA A 693 -14.63 14.76 15.07
N PHE A 694 -15.89 14.46 15.38
CA PHE A 694 -16.23 13.37 16.30
C PHE A 694 -15.80 12.01 15.75
N THR A 695 -16.03 11.76 14.46
CA THR A 695 -15.66 10.50 13.80
C THR A 695 -14.14 10.32 13.75
N PHE A 696 -13.38 11.34 13.32
CA PHE A 696 -11.92 11.32 13.36
C PHE A 696 -11.38 11.15 14.79
N ALA A 697 -12.01 11.80 15.79
CA ALA A 697 -11.62 11.61 17.18
C ALA A 697 -11.90 10.18 17.67
N LEU A 698 -13.05 9.61 17.32
CA LEU A 698 -13.41 8.23 17.65
C LEU A 698 -12.42 7.24 17.04
N LEU A 699 -12.07 7.39 15.76
CA LEU A 699 -11.09 6.57 15.06
C LEU A 699 -9.70 6.70 15.70
N HIS A 700 -9.28 7.91 16.05
CA HIS A 700 -8.01 8.15 16.72
C HIS A 700 -7.96 7.49 18.11
N TRP A 701 -8.99 7.70 18.94
CA TRP A 701 -9.09 7.06 20.26
C TRP A 701 -9.18 5.54 20.17
N PHE A 702 -9.85 5.01 19.14
CA PHE A 702 -9.91 3.58 18.88
C PHE A 702 -8.51 3.01 18.57
N ARG A 703 -7.76 3.66 17.68
CA ARG A 703 -6.35 3.29 17.37
C ARG A 703 -5.47 3.33 18.62
N LEU A 704 -5.55 4.40 19.41
CA LEU A 704 -4.80 4.52 20.67
C LEU A 704 -5.21 3.47 21.71
N ALA A 705 -6.50 3.21 21.85
CA ALA A 705 -7.01 2.20 22.79
C ALA A 705 -6.50 0.80 22.41
N ILE A 706 -6.51 0.45 21.12
CA ILE A 706 -5.96 -0.81 20.64
C ILE A 706 -4.46 -0.89 20.91
N ALA A 707 -3.69 0.13 20.55
CA ALA A 707 -2.26 0.15 20.81
C ALA A 707 -1.94 0.02 22.31
N GLY A 708 -2.68 0.74 23.16
CA GLY A 708 -2.57 0.67 24.61
C GLY A 708 -2.92 -0.71 25.17
N ILE A 709 -4.00 -1.33 24.68
CA ILE A 709 -4.39 -2.70 25.01
C ILE A 709 -3.29 -3.69 24.61
N PHE A 710 -2.66 -3.50 23.45
CA PHE A 710 -1.61 -4.37 22.95
C PHE A 710 -0.36 -4.29 23.82
N VAL A 711 0.14 -3.08 24.10
CA VAL A 711 1.30 -2.85 24.97
C VAL A 711 1.03 -3.35 26.39
N ALA A 712 -0.14 -3.03 26.95
CA ALA A 712 -0.53 -3.50 28.28
C ALA A 712 -0.68 -5.03 28.33
N GLY A 713 -1.28 -5.64 27.30
CA GLY A 713 -1.45 -7.08 27.19
C GLY A 713 -0.11 -7.81 27.14
N ILE A 714 0.83 -7.36 26.31
CA ILE A 714 2.19 -7.91 26.26
C ILE A 714 2.87 -7.75 27.62
N ALA A 715 2.88 -6.54 28.18
CA ALA A 715 3.53 -6.29 29.47
C ALA A 715 2.96 -7.16 30.60
N LEU A 716 1.63 -7.33 30.66
CA LEU A 716 0.95 -8.14 31.66
C LEU A 716 1.24 -9.64 31.48
N VAL A 717 1.16 -10.17 30.25
CA VAL A 717 1.41 -11.59 29.97
C VAL A 717 2.88 -11.93 30.19
N SER A 718 3.81 -11.13 29.64
CA SER A 718 5.25 -11.31 29.84
C SER A 718 5.64 -11.16 31.30
N GLY A 719 5.13 -10.14 31.99
CA GLY A 719 5.37 -9.92 33.41
C GLY A 719 4.86 -11.08 34.26
N ARG A 720 3.65 -11.59 33.99
CA ARG A 720 3.11 -12.78 34.65
C ARG A 720 3.98 -14.01 34.41
N ALA A 721 4.36 -14.28 33.15
CA ALA A 721 5.17 -15.45 32.80
C ALA A 721 6.51 -15.43 33.55
N LEU A 722 7.16 -14.25 33.62
CA LEU A 722 8.40 -14.08 34.38
C LEU A 722 8.20 -14.31 35.89
N ILE A 723 7.14 -13.76 36.48
CA ILE A 723 6.86 -13.92 37.92
C ILE A 723 6.54 -15.38 38.25
N VAL A 724 5.65 -16.02 37.49
CA VAL A 724 5.26 -17.43 37.70
C VAL A 724 6.45 -18.35 37.47
N GLY A 725 7.22 -18.13 36.40
CA GLY A 725 8.44 -18.90 36.11
C GLY A 725 9.50 -18.74 37.20
N ALA A 726 9.73 -17.53 37.71
CA ALA A 726 10.66 -17.28 38.80
C ALA A 726 10.20 -17.94 40.11
N LEU A 727 8.92 -17.82 40.47
CA LEU A 727 8.36 -18.45 41.67
C LEU A 727 8.42 -19.98 41.59
N ALA A 728 8.09 -20.56 40.44
CA ALA A 728 8.17 -22.00 40.24
C ALA A 728 9.63 -22.51 40.27
N LEU A 729 10.60 -21.71 39.80
CA LEU A 729 12.02 -22.04 39.95
C LEU A 729 12.48 -21.94 41.41
N VAL A 730 12.04 -20.91 42.14
CA VAL A 730 12.32 -20.78 43.59
C VAL A 730 11.75 -21.96 44.35
N GLU A 731 10.52 -22.39 44.06
CA GLU A 731 9.89 -23.57 44.64
C GLU A 731 10.76 -24.82 44.46
N LYS A 732 11.22 -25.08 43.23
CA LYS A 732 12.10 -26.21 42.90
C LYS A 732 13.46 -26.16 43.59
N LEU A 733 13.97 -24.98 43.91
CA LEU A 733 15.26 -24.79 44.58
C LEU A 733 15.14 -24.88 46.11
N LEU A 734 13.94 -24.82 46.68
CA LEU A 734 13.74 -25.01 48.11
C LEU A 734 13.94 -26.49 48.49
N PRO A 735 14.56 -26.80 49.65
CA PRO A 735 14.73 -28.18 50.10
C PRO A 735 13.39 -28.91 50.22
N GLU A 736 13.26 -30.12 49.65
CA GLU A 736 12.07 -30.99 49.72
C GLU A 736 11.69 -31.38 51.17
N ASP A 737 12.60 -31.17 52.13
CA ASP A 737 12.53 -31.73 53.48
C ASP A 737 11.86 -30.80 54.51
N ARG A 738 10.64 -30.33 54.19
CA ARG A 738 9.75 -29.79 55.23
C ARG A 738 9.16 -30.96 55.99
N GLY A 739 9.78 -31.29 57.13
CA GLY A 739 9.39 -32.32 58.11
C GLY A 739 8.04 -32.97 57.82
N ARG A 740 8.06 -34.11 57.12
CA ARG A 740 6.87 -34.85 56.71
C ARG A 740 6.18 -35.34 57.99
N PRO A 741 4.98 -34.83 58.35
CA PRO A 741 4.28 -35.34 59.51
C PRO A 741 3.99 -36.83 59.28
N ASP A 742 4.37 -37.71 60.21
CA ASP A 742 3.89 -39.09 60.21
C ASP A 742 2.41 -39.10 60.67
N TYR A 743 1.54 -38.57 59.82
CA TYR A 743 0.11 -38.44 60.07
C TYR A 743 -0.62 -39.50 59.26
N ARG A 744 -1.30 -40.40 59.99
CA ARG A 744 -1.95 -41.58 59.44
C ARG A 744 -3.48 -41.55 59.63
N PRO A 745 -4.20 -40.61 58.99
CA PRO A 745 -5.63 -40.44 59.20
C PRO A 745 -6.41 -41.58 58.53
N ARG A 746 -7.65 -41.77 58.97
CA ARG A 746 -8.64 -42.53 58.21
C ARG A 746 -9.08 -41.73 56.97
N VAL A 747 -9.11 -42.39 55.81
CA VAL A 747 -9.41 -41.76 54.52
C VAL A 747 -10.66 -42.35 53.89
N SER A 748 -11.58 -41.49 53.43
CA SER A 748 -12.72 -41.88 52.59
C SER A 748 -12.53 -41.30 51.18
N VAL A 749 -12.56 -42.16 50.17
CA VAL A 749 -12.49 -41.83 48.75
C VAL A 749 -13.91 -41.69 48.21
N LEU A 750 -14.24 -40.55 47.61
CA LEU A 750 -15.57 -40.28 47.06
C LEU A 750 -15.48 -40.23 45.54
N ILE A 751 -16.25 -41.08 44.87
CA ILE A 751 -16.28 -41.20 43.41
C ILE A 751 -17.71 -40.95 42.92
N PRO A 752 -18.02 -39.78 42.35
CA PRO A 752 -19.32 -39.53 41.72
C PRO A 752 -19.31 -40.08 40.28
N ALA A 753 -20.31 -40.89 39.93
CA ALA A 753 -20.42 -41.54 38.62
C ALA A 753 -21.76 -41.20 37.94
N HIS A 754 -21.74 -40.94 36.63
CA HIS A 754 -22.94 -40.81 35.82
C HIS A 754 -22.64 -41.09 34.34
N ASN A 755 -23.03 -42.28 33.86
CA ASN A 755 -22.72 -42.80 32.53
C ASN A 755 -21.20 -42.91 32.24
N GLU A 756 -20.51 -43.76 33.01
CA GLU A 756 -19.04 -43.93 33.03
C GLU A 756 -18.61 -45.39 32.87
N GLU A 757 -19.40 -46.19 32.14
CA GLU A 757 -19.20 -47.64 31.97
C GLU A 757 -17.85 -48.06 31.37
N GLU A 758 -17.14 -47.15 30.69
CA GLU A 758 -15.84 -47.42 30.06
C GLU A 758 -14.65 -47.34 31.05
N ALA A 759 -14.79 -46.61 32.17
CA ALA A 759 -13.67 -46.28 33.05
C ALA A 759 -13.90 -46.58 34.53
N ILE A 760 -15.15 -46.64 35.00
CA ILE A 760 -15.48 -46.67 36.43
C ILE A 760 -14.83 -47.84 37.20
N VAL A 761 -14.79 -49.04 36.61
CA VAL A 761 -14.20 -50.23 37.26
C VAL A 761 -12.72 -50.01 37.56
N LYS A 762 -11.96 -49.55 36.57
CA LYS A 762 -10.53 -49.25 36.70
C LYS A 762 -10.25 -48.12 37.68
N THR A 763 -11.13 -47.12 37.74
CA THR A 763 -11.04 -46.01 38.70
C THR A 763 -11.13 -46.54 40.13
N VAL A 764 -12.13 -47.38 40.42
CA VAL A 764 -12.31 -48.00 41.75
C VAL A 764 -11.15 -48.95 42.07
N GLU A 765 -10.70 -49.77 41.13
CA GLU A 765 -9.51 -50.63 41.28
C GLU A 765 -8.28 -49.81 41.65
N SER A 766 -7.99 -48.73 40.92
CA SER A 766 -6.82 -47.88 41.19
C SER A 766 -6.85 -47.25 42.59
N ALA A 767 -8.04 -46.91 43.10
CA ALA A 767 -8.18 -46.43 44.47
C ALA A 767 -7.88 -47.56 45.47
N LEU A 768 -8.44 -48.76 45.26
CA LEU A 768 -8.25 -49.93 46.15
C LEU A 768 -6.83 -50.50 46.15
N GLU A 769 -6.09 -50.31 45.06
CA GLU A 769 -4.68 -50.70 44.89
C GLU A 769 -3.69 -49.73 45.57
N SER A 770 -4.20 -48.68 46.23
CA SER A 770 -3.36 -47.71 46.94
C SER A 770 -2.48 -48.39 48.00
N GLN A 771 -1.16 -48.20 47.88
CA GLN A 771 -0.14 -48.68 48.79
C GLN A 771 -0.08 -47.79 50.03
N LEU A 772 -0.63 -48.30 51.13
CA LEU A 772 -0.61 -47.64 52.43
C LEU A 772 0.54 -48.19 53.30
N PRO A 773 1.41 -47.35 53.89
CA PRO A 773 2.34 -47.73 54.94
C PRO A 773 1.74 -48.63 56.02
N GLU A 774 2.59 -49.47 56.58
CA GLU A 774 2.21 -50.43 57.63
C GLU A 774 1.60 -49.72 58.85
N GLY A 775 0.43 -50.16 59.32
CA GLY A 775 -0.29 -49.57 60.46
C GLY A 775 -1.28 -48.44 60.10
N TRP A 776 -1.49 -48.14 58.82
CA TRP A 776 -2.51 -47.20 58.37
C TRP A 776 -3.90 -47.89 58.29
N PRO A 777 -5.02 -47.26 58.73
CA PRO A 777 -6.35 -47.84 58.54
C PRO A 777 -6.67 -48.04 57.05
N ALA A 778 -7.42 -49.10 56.75
CA ALA A 778 -7.90 -49.34 55.39
C ALA A 778 -8.74 -48.16 54.88
N ILE A 779 -8.53 -47.80 53.60
CA ILE A 779 -9.34 -46.79 52.93
C ILE A 779 -10.77 -47.29 52.72
N GLU A 780 -11.72 -46.37 52.81
CA GLU A 780 -13.12 -46.58 52.44
C GLU A 780 -13.36 -45.93 51.08
N VAL A 781 -13.97 -46.64 50.13
CA VAL A 781 -14.34 -46.10 48.81
C VAL A 781 -15.86 -46.01 48.73
N ILE A 782 -16.38 -44.81 48.46
CA ILE A 782 -17.80 -44.53 48.36
C ILE A 782 -18.08 -44.06 46.93
N VAL A 783 -18.76 -44.91 46.16
CA VAL A 783 -19.16 -44.60 44.79
C VAL A 783 -20.63 -44.20 44.81
N VAL A 784 -20.96 -43.07 44.21
CA VAL A 784 -22.36 -42.62 44.06
C VAL A 784 -22.73 -42.62 42.59
N ASP A 785 -23.61 -43.54 42.20
CA ASP A 785 -24.25 -43.50 40.89
C ASP A 785 -25.39 -42.47 40.89
N ASP A 786 -25.20 -41.38 40.16
CA ASP A 786 -26.15 -40.26 40.02
C ASP A 786 -27.15 -40.52 38.88
N GLY A 787 -27.79 -41.69 38.91
CA GLY A 787 -28.82 -42.09 37.96
C GLY A 787 -28.28 -42.34 36.56
N SER A 788 -27.25 -43.19 36.44
CA SER A 788 -26.73 -43.65 35.14
C SER A 788 -27.82 -44.35 34.31
N THR A 789 -27.67 -44.25 32.99
CA THR A 789 -28.56 -44.85 31.98
C THR A 789 -27.84 -45.93 31.15
N ASP A 790 -26.56 -46.13 31.39
CA ASP A 790 -25.69 -47.15 30.79
C ASP A 790 -25.37 -48.27 31.81
N ALA A 791 -24.40 -49.14 31.52
CA ALA A 791 -24.06 -50.28 32.38
C ALA A 791 -23.19 -49.91 33.61
N THR A 792 -23.02 -48.63 33.95
CA THR A 792 -22.17 -48.18 35.08
C THR A 792 -22.53 -48.87 36.39
N ASP A 793 -23.81 -48.88 36.75
CA ASP A 793 -24.30 -49.46 38.00
C ASP A 793 -24.13 -51.00 38.02
N GLU A 794 -24.49 -51.67 36.92
CA GLU A 794 -24.35 -53.11 36.78
C GLU A 794 -22.89 -53.56 36.95
N GLN A 795 -21.95 -52.84 36.32
CA GLN A 795 -20.52 -53.13 36.42
C GLN A 795 -19.96 -52.89 37.83
N LEU A 796 -20.41 -51.82 38.51
CA LEU A 796 -20.01 -51.52 39.89
C LEU A 796 -20.42 -52.63 40.85
N TYR A 797 -21.68 -53.08 40.81
CA TYR A 797 -22.15 -54.15 41.67
C TYR A 797 -21.53 -55.50 41.32
N ALA A 798 -21.35 -55.81 40.03
CA ALA A 798 -20.70 -57.04 39.59
C ALA A 798 -19.26 -57.15 40.08
N SER A 799 -18.51 -56.04 40.07
CA SER A 799 -17.08 -56.02 40.40
C SER A 799 -16.82 -55.85 41.90
N PHE A 800 -17.60 -55.00 42.60
CA PHE A 800 -17.29 -54.57 43.98
C PHE A 800 -18.41 -54.78 44.99
N GLY A 801 -19.59 -55.28 44.61
CA GLY A 801 -20.73 -55.44 45.53
C GLY A 801 -20.47 -56.35 46.73
N ARG A 802 -19.35 -57.08 46.75
CA ARG A 802 -18.90 -57.95 47.87
C ARG A 802 -17.65 -57.43 48.59
N ASP A 803 -16.99 -56.37 48.12
CA ASP A 803 -15.80 -55.82 48.79
C ASP A 803 -16.25 -54.94 49.97
N PRO A 804 -15.88 -55.27 51.22
CA PRO A 804 -16.31 -54.52 52.41
C PRO A 804 -15.72 -53.10 52.49
N ARG A 805 -14.73 -52.77 51.66
CA ARG A 805 -14.14 -51.42 51.56
C ARG A 805 -14.93 -50.51 50.62
N VAL A 806 -15.77 -51.07 49.74
CA VAL A 806 -16.51 -50.33 48.72
C VAL A 806 -17.98 -50.21 49.11
N ARG A 807 -18.52 -49.00 49.10
CA ARG A 807 -19.94 -48.73 49.27
C ARG A 807 -20.49 -48.04 48.04
N ILE A 808 -21.45 -48.69 47.39
CA ILE A 808 -22.15 -48.18 46.21
C ILE A 808 -23.48 -47.58 46.68
N LEU A 809 -23.71 -46.31 46.32
CA LEU A 809 -24.93 -45.57 46.64
C LEU A 809 -25.61 -45.15 45.33
N GLN A 810 -26.93 -45.30 45.26
CA GLN A 810 -27.72 -44.88 44.09
C GLN A 810 -28.56 -43.65 44.45
N GLN A 811 -28.69 -42.73 43.50
CA GLN A 811 -29.63 -41.60 43.59
C GLN A 811 -30.20 -41.23 42.21
N LEU A 812 -31.27 -40.44 42.21
CA LEU A 812 -31.73 -39.77 40.99
C LEU A 812 -30.68 -38.75 40.54
N ASN A 813 -30.58 -38.49 39.23
CA ASN A 813 -29.65 -37.51 38.66
C ASN A 813 -29.91 -36.10 39.23
N LEU A 814 -29.11 -35.71 40.22
CA LEU A 814 -29.20 -34.46 40.96
C LEU A 814 -27.94 -33.61 40.82
N GLY A 815 -26.92 -34.08 40.10
CA GLY A 815 -25.68 -33.35 39.86
C GLY A 815 -24.51 -33.81 40.75
N LYS A 816 -23.28 -33.55 40.26
CA LYS A 816 -22.03 -33.96 40.91
C LYS A 816 -21.90 -33.49 42.35
N ALA A 817 -22.24 -32.22 42.62
CA ALA A 817 -22.22 -31.67 43.96
C ALA A 817 -23.20 -32.39 44.91
N ALA A 818 -24.37 -32.81 44.42
CA ALA A 818 -25.33 -33.57 45.22
C ALA A 818 -24.81 -34.98 45.52
N ALA A 819 -24.26 -35.67 44.51
CA ALA A 819 -23.63 -36.98 44.67
C ALA A 819 -22.44 -36.94 45.65
N LEU A 820 -21.55 -35.96 45.53
CA LEU A 820 -20.41 -35.77 46.45
C LEU A 820 -20.86 -35.44 47.88
N ASN A 821 -21.90 -34.64 48.06
CA ASN A 821 -22.45 -34.39 49.40
C ASN A 821 -23.11 -35.63 50.01
N ARG A 822 -23.76 -36.47 49.19
CA ARG A 822 -24.32 -37.74 49.64
C ARG A 822 -23.20 -38.68 50.09
N ALA A 823 -22.14 -38.79 49.30
CA ALA A 823 -20.96 -39.55 49.67
C ALA A 823 -20.31 -39.02 50.95
N LEU A 824 -20.17 -37.69 51.08
CA LEU A 824 -19.60 -37.01 52.25
C LEU A 824 -20.42 -37.24 53.53
N ALA A 825 -21.74 -37.28 53.44
CA ALA A 825 -22.62 -37.52 54.59
C ALA A 825 -22.40 -38.91 55.20
N ASP A 826 -22.06 -39.88 54.36
CA ASP A 826 -21.85 -41.26 54.77
C ASP A 826 -20.36 -41.58 55.04
N ALA A 827 -19.44 -40.67 54.71
CA ALA A 827 -17.99 -40.82 54.86
C ALA A 827 -17.53 -40.82 56.32
N GLN A 828 -16.61 -41.73 56.65
CA GLN A 828 -16.10 -41.89 58.02
C GLN A 828 -14.65 -41.42 58.21
N GLY A 829 -13.99 -40.98 57.14
CA GLY A 829 -12.61 -40.49 57.15
C GLY A 829 -12.47 -39.07 57.71
N GLU A 830 -11.36 -38.82 58.41
CA GLU A 830 -10.94 -37.46 58.79
C GLU A 830 -10.51 -36.65 57.56
N VAL A 831 -9.95 -37.35 56.57
CA VAL A 831 -9.57 -36.85 55.27
C VAL A 831 -10.46 -37.49 54.21
N VAL A 832 -10.94 -36.65 53.29
CA VAL A 832 -11.81 -37.03 52.19
C VAL A 832 -11.06 -36.79 50.89
N VAL A 833 -10.93 -37.81 50.05
CA VAL A 833 -10.30 -37.71 48.73
C VAL A 833 -11.38 -37.81 47.66
N THR A 834 -11.47 -36.84 46.78
CA THR A 834 -12.37 -36.88 45.62
C THR A 834 -11.58 -37.35 44.40
N ILE A 835 -12.14 -38.31 43.68
CA ILE A 835 -11.61 -38.85 42.41
C ILE A 835 -12.75 -38.87 41.40
N ASP A 836 -12.52 -38.39 40.19
CA ASP A 836 -13.50 -38.44 39.10
C ASP A 836 -13.60 -39.88 38.56
N ALA A 837 -14.78 -40.27 38.07
CA ALA A 837 -15.07 -41.63 37.60
C ALA A 837 -14.18 -42.12 36.43
N ASP A 838 -13.45 -41.21 35.77
CA ASP A 838 -12.55 -41.45 34.63
C ASP A 838 -11.06 -41.26 34.97
N THR A 839 -10.71 -41.25 36.27
CA THR A 839 -9.37 -40.90 36.74
C THR A 839 -8.70 -42.03 37.53
N PHE A 840 -7.52 -42.44 37.08
CA PHE A 840 -6.72 -43.51 37.68
C PHE A 840 -5.60 -42.93 38.53
N VAL A 841 -5.52 -43.30 39.81
CA VAL A 841 -4.49 -42.77 40.74
C VAL A 841 -3.25 -43.67 40.80
N GLU A 842 -2.06 -43.09 40.97
CA GLU A 842 -0.84 -43.89 41.23
C GLU A 842 -0.90 -44.57 42.61
N PRO A 843 -0.24 -45.73 42.81
CA PRO A 843 -0.38 -46.51 44.03
C PRO A 843 -0.05 -45.75 45.33
N ASP A 844 0.85 -44.78 45.32
CA ASP A 844 1.20 -44.00 46.50
C ASP A 844 0.48 -42.63 46.60
N ALA A 845 -0.46 -42.34 45.70
CA ALA A 845 -1.10 -41.03 45.59
C ALA A 845 -1.95 -40.66 46.83
N ILE A 846 -2.88 -41.54 47.24
CA ILE A 846 -3.79 -41.27 48.38
C ILE A 846 -2.98 -41.03 49.66
N ALA A 847 -1.98 -41.87 49.88
CA ALA A 847 -1.03 -41.76 50.97
C ALA A 847 -0.32 -40.39 50.99
N ARG A 848 0.23 -39.98 49.85
CA ARG A 848 0.95 -38.70 49.71
C ARG A 848 0.07 -37.50 49.97
N LEU A 849 -1.20 -37.53 49.58
CA LEU A 849 -2.14 -36.44 49.85
C LEU A 849 -2.50 -36.37 51.34
N ALA A 850 -2.84 -37.51 51.94
CA ALA A 850 -3.36 -37.57 53.31
C ALA A 850 -2.36 -37.11 54.38
N ARG A 851 -1.06 -37.34 54.18
CA ARG A 851 0.00 -36.97 55.15
C ARG A 851 0.06 -35.46 55.45
N HIS A 852 -0.30 -34.61 54.49
CA HIS A 852 -0.22 -33.14 54.62
C HIS A 852 -1.20 -32.58 55.65
N PHE A 853 -2.26 -33.34 55.97
CA PHE A 853 -3.23 -32.95 57.00
C PHE A 853 -2.70 -33.11 58.43
N GLY A 854 -1.46 -33.56 58.60
CA GLY A 854 -0.74 -33.41 59.88
C GLY A 854 -0.56 -31.94 60.27
N ASP A 855 -0.53 -31.02 59.31
CA ASP A 855 -0.65 -29.58 59.57
C ASP A 855 -2.13 -29.21 59.77
N ALA A 856 -2.47 -28.84 61.00
CA ALA A 856 -3.82 -28.43 61.41
C ALA A 856 -4.35 -27.20 60.66
N THR A 857 -3.49 -26.42 59.97
CA THR A 857 -3.89 -25.26 59.18
C THR A 857 -4.28 -25.60 57.73
N VAL A 858 -4.03 -26.84 57.29
CA VAL A 858 -4.34 -27.32 55.93
C VAL A 858 -5.80 -27.77 55.86
N GLY A 859 -6.54 -27.15 54.93
CA GLY A 859 -7.93 -27.48 54.63
C GLY A 859 -8.11 -28.33 53.36
N GLY A 860 -7.14 -28.28 52.44
CA GLY A 860 -7.15 -29.07 51.21
C GLY A 860 -5.78 -29.20 50.55
N VAL A 861 -5.62 -30.23 49.72
CA VAL A 861 -4.39 -30.55 48.99
C VAL A 861 -4.75 -30.95 47.56
N ALA A 862 -4.11 -30.31 46.59
CA ALA A 862 -4.26 -30.61 45.17
C ALA A 862 -3.15 -31.56 44.70
N GLY A 863 -3.52 -32.63 43.99
CA GLY A 863 -2.58 -33.49 43.28
C GLY A 863 -2.29 -33.02 41.85
N ASN A 864 -1.29 -33.66 41.24
CA ASN A 864 -0.85 -33.47 39.87
C ASN A 864 -1.63 -34.39 38.91
N VAL A 865 -2.61 -33.82 38.21
CA VAL A 865 -3.42 -34.56 37.23
C VAL A 865 -2.73 -34.51 35.86
N LYS A 866 -2.55 -35.66 35.22
CA LYS A 866 -1.95 -35.82 33.90
C LYS A 866 -2.95 -36.44 32.92
N VAL A 867 -2.85 -36.08 31.65
CA VAL A 867 -3.66 -36.70 30.58
C VAL A 867 -3.11 -38.10 30.27
N GLY A 868 -3.97 -39.12 30.29
CA GLY A 868 -3.60 -40.52 29.99
C GLY A 868 -3.55 -40.85 28.50
N ASN A 869 -4.55 -40.42 27.72
CA ASN A 869 -4.68 -40.70 26.28
C ASN A 869 -4.05 -39.59 25.41
N ARG A 870 -2.80 -39.78 24.96
CA ARG A 870 -1.98 -38.73 24.30
C ARG A 870 -1.71 -38.98 22.80
N ASP A 871 -2.58 -39.77 22.19
CA ASP A 871 -2.46 -40.33 20.84
C ASP A 871 -3.05 -39.42 19.74
N ARG A 872 -3.73 -38.33 20.10
CA ARG A 872 -4.28 -37.34 19.15
C ARG A 872 -3.78 -35.92 19.41
N TRP A 873 -3.80 -35.07 18.39
CA TRP A 873 -3.40 -33.65 18.50
C TRP A 873 -4.17 -32.91 19.60
N LEU A 874 -5.48 -33.13 19.70
CA LEU A 874 -6.32 -32.45 20.69
C LEU A 874 -5.95 -32.81 22.13
N THR A 875 -5.74 -34.09 22.40
CA THR A 875 -5.37 -34.58 23.73
C THR A 875 -3.92 -34.25 24.08
N ARG A 876 -3.02 -34.17 23.09
CA ARG A 876 -1.65 -33.64 23.26
C ARG A 876 -1.62 -32.14 23.59
N TRP A 877 -2.45 -31.32 22.95
CA TRP A 877 -2.58 -29.90 23.31
C TRP A 877 -3.16 -29.70 24.72
N GLN A 878 -4.10 -30.55 25.13
CA GLN A 878 -4.60 -30.54 26.50
C GLN A 878 -3.54 -30.98 27.50
N ALA A 879 -2.73 -32.00 27.19
CA ALA A 879 -1.58 -32.39 28.01
C ALA A 879 -0.56 -31.26 28.14
N LEU A 880 -0.26 -30.57 27.03
CA LEU A 880 0.61 -29.38 27.01
C LEU A 880 0.07 -28.26 27.91
N GLU A 881 -1.24 -27.99 27.88
CA GLU A 881 -1.88 -27.02 28.77
C GLU A 881 -1.79 -27.42 30.25
N TYR A 882 -1.96 -28.70 30.58
CA TYR A 882 -1.88 -29.18 31.97
C TYR A 882 -0.49 -28.93 32.55
N VAL A 883 0.56 -29.21 31.78
CA VAL A 883 1.94 -28.94 32.19
C VAL A 883 2.22 -27.44 32.33
N THR A 884 1.85 -26.67 31.31
CA THR A 884 2.26 -25.25 31.19
C THR A 884 1.41 -24.28 32.00
N SER A 885 0.11 -24.55 32.17
CA SER A 885 -0.81 -23.65 32.87
C SER A 885 -1.31 -24.22 34.19
N GLN A 886 -1.60 -25.53 34.30
CA GLN A 886 -2.12 -26.04 35.57
C GLN A 886 -1.02 -26.34 36.58
N ASN A 887 0.01 -27.09 36.19
CA ASN A 887 1.05 -27.55 37.12
C ASN A 887 2.01 -26.43 37.50
N MET A 888 2.55 -25.71 36.52
CA MET A 888 3.47 -24.60 36.78
C MET A 888 2.82 -23.48 37.61
N GLU A 889 1.56 -23.13 37.34
CA GLU A 889 0.86 -22.10 38.13
C GLU A 889 0.57 -22.58 39.54
N LYS A 890 0.16 -23.84 39.75
CA LYS A 890 -0.09 -24.38 41.09
C LYS A 890 1.19 -24.42 41.93
N ARG A 891 2.35 -24.79 41.35
CA ARG A 891 3.66 -24.70 42.03
C ARG A 891 3.94 -23.27 42.51
N ALA A 892 3.83 -22.29 41.61
CA ALA A 892 4.07 -20.89 41.96
C ALA A 892 3.05 -20.38 43.00
N PHE A 893 1.80 -20.82 42.91
CA PHE A 893 0.72 -20.36 43.77
C PHE A 893 0.71 -21.04 45.14
N ASP A 894 1.28 -22.23 45.28
CA ASP A 894 1.50 -22.90 46.56
C ASP A 894 2.39 -22.06 47.47
N LEU A 895 3.51 -21.52 46.94
CA LEU A 895 4.41 -20.63 47.68
C LEU A 895 3.71 -19.40 48.27
N LEU A 896 2.71 -18.87 47.56
CA LEU A 896 1.92 -17.71 47.97
C LEU A 896 0.62 -18.09 48.67
N ASN A 897 0.34 -19.39 48.83
CA ASN A 897 -0.92 -19.93 49.33
C ASN A 897 -2.13 -19.32 48.59
N CYS A 898 -2.08 -19.27 47.26
CA CYS A 898 -3.11 -18.63 46.43
C CYS A 898 -3.71 -19.56 45.36
N ILE A 899 -3.69 -20.87 45.61
CA ILE A 899 -4.37 -21.87 44.78
C ILE A 899 -5.88 -21.60 44.80
N THR A 900 -6.48 -21.51 43.61
CA THR A 900 -7.92 -21.23 43.43
C THR A 900 -8.74 -22.45 43.04
N VAL A 901 -8.10 -23.55 42.65
CA VAL A 901 -8.77 -24.80 42.30
C VAL A 901 -7.95 -26.00 42.79
N VAL A 902 -8.54 -26.79 43.67
CA VAL A 902 -8.14 -28.19 43.91
C VAL A 902 -8.96 -29.04 42.94
N PRO A 903 -8.34 -29.79 42.01
CA PRO A 903 -9.08 -30.50 40.96
C PRO A 903 -9.92 -31.64 41.55
N GLY A 904 -11.18 -31.78 41.10
CA GLY A 904 -12.05 -32.89 41.49
C GLY A 904 -11.49 -34.28 41.18
N ALA A 905 -10.66 -34.39 40.13
CA ALA A 905 -10.02 -35.64 39.69
C ALA A 905 -8.98 -36.19 40.68
N LEU A 906 -8.30 -35.33 41.46
CA LEU A 906 -7.34 -35.76 42.48
C LEU A 906 -7.19 -34.65 43.54
N GLY A 907 -8.15 -34.59 44.45
CA GLY A 907 -8.22 -33.59 45.50
C GLY A 907 -8.45 -34.20 46.87
N ALA A 908 -7.67 -33.81 47.87
CA ALA A 908 -7.89 -34.23 49.25
C ALA A 908 -8.35 -33.05 50.12
N TRP A 909 -9.23 -33.32 51.08
CA TRP A 909 -9.90 -32.33 51.89
C TRP A 909 -9.98 -32.76 53.35
N ARG A 910 -9.84 -31.81 54.28
CA ARG A 910 -10.15 -32.06 55.69
C ARG A 910 -11.66 -32.10 55.85
N ALA A 911 -12.24 -33.21 56.30
CA ALA A 911 -13.70 -33.37 56.41
C ALA A 911 -14.35 -32.21 57.19
N GLY A 912 -13.77 -31.84 58.34
CA GLY A 912 -14.24 -30.72 59.16
C GLY A 912 -14.20 -29.36 58.44
N ALA A 913 -13.24 -29.12 57.56
CA ALA A 913 -13.15 -27.87 56.79
C ALA A 913 -14.24 -27.79 55.71
N VAL A 914 -14.55 -28.91 55.05
CA VAL A 914 -15.65 -29.01 54.08
C VAL A 914 -17.00 -28.83 54.77
N CYS A 915 -17.22 -29.50 55.90
CA CYS A 915 -18.43 -29.34 56.71
C CYS A 915 -18.61 -27.90 57.21
N ALA A 916 -17.54 -27.24 57.66
CA ALA A 916 -17.58 -25.83 58.08
C ALA A 916 -17.94 -24.87 56.94
N CYS A 917 -17.73 -25.28 55.68
CA CYS A 917 -18.14 -24.55 54.49
C CYS A 917 -19.59 -24.81 54.06
N GLY A 918 -20.26 -25.80 54.67
CA GLY A 918 -21.61 -26.24 54.33
C GLY A 918 -21.67 -27.30 53.24
N GLY A 919 -20.58 -28.05 53.03
CA GLY A 919 -20.47 -29.05 51.96
C GLY A 919 -20.09 -28.46 50.61
N LEU A 920 -20.25 -29.25 49.55
CA LEU A 920 -20.03 -28.85 48.16
C LEU A 920 -21.26 -28.09 47.65
N SER A 921 -21.08 -26.90 47.10
CA SER A 921 -22.21 -26.07 46.68
C SER A 921 -22.76 -26.47 45.31
N ALA A 922 -24.08 -26.60 45.19
CA ALA A 922 -24.78 -26.70 43.91
C ALA A 922 -25.06 -25.32 43.26
N ASP A 923 -24.60 -24.21 43.85
CA ASP A 923 -24.78 -22.87 43.29
C ASP A 923 -23.95 -22.66 42.00
N THR A 924 -22.93 -23.49 41.78
CA THR A 924 -21.96 -23.42 40.68
C THR A 924 -21.75 -24.78 40.03
N VAL A 925 -21.43 -24.83 38.73
CA VAL A 925 -21.17 -26.09 38.00
C VAL A 925 -19.74 -26.64 38.17
N ALA A 926 -18.86 -25.87 38.82
CA ALA A 926 -17.50 -26.24 39.22
C ALA A 926 -17.41 -26.17 40.75
N GLU A 927 -17.96 -27.17 41.41
CA GLU A 927 -18.08 -27.29 42.86
C GLU A 927 -16.72 -27.27 43.58
N ASP A 928 -15.69 -27.81 42.92
CA ASP A 928 -14.32 -27.90 43.40
C ASP A 928 -13.66 -26.51 43.53
N THR A 929 -13.84 -25.66 42.53
CA THR A 929 -13.38 -24.27 42.49
C THR A 929 -14.08 -23.44 43.56
N ASP A 930 -15.41 -23.59 43.70
CA ASP A 930 -16.18 -22.87 44.73
C ASP A 930 -15.75 -23.29 46.14
N LEU A 931 -15.61 -24.60 46.39
CA LEU A 931 -15.14 -25.12 47.67
C LEU A 931 -13.73 -24.63 48.01
N THR A 932 -12.82 -24.64 47.04
CA THR A 932 -11.44 -24.15 47.20
C THR A 932 -11.44 -22.70 47.70
N ILE A 933 -12.20 -21.81 47.03
CA ILE A 933 -12.30 -20.40 47.42
C ILE A 933 -12.98 -20.25 48.79
N ALA A 934 -14.03 -21.04 49.08
CA ALA A 934 -14.75 -20.98 50.35
C ALA A 934 -13.88 -21.41 51.56
N ILE A 935 -13.03 -22.43 51.38
CA ILE A 935 -12.07 -22.90 52.39
C ILE A 935 -11.00 -21.84 52.61
N ARG A 936 -10.39 -21.29 51.55
CA ARG A 936 -9.38 -20.21 51.65
C ARG A 936 -9.95 -18.97 52.33
N ARG A 937 -11.19 -18.60 52.02
CA ARG A 937 -11.89 -17.44 52.60
C ARG A 937 -12.06 -17.55 54.12
N ARG A 938 -12.10 -18.77 54.67
CA ARG A 938 -12.13 -19.05 56.11
C ARG A 938 -10.73 -19.11 56.77
N GLY A 939 -9.66 -18.91 56.01
CA GLY A 939 -8.30 -18.82 56.52
C GLY A 939 -7.47 -20.10 56.40
N TRP A 940 -8.07 -21.22 56.00
CA TRP A 940 -7.36 -22.50 55.78
C TRP A 940 -6.35 -22.40 54.64
N ARG A 941 -5.24 -23.11 54.73
CA ARG A 941 -4.24 -23.24 53.66
C ARG A 941 -4.64 -24.33 52.68
N ILE A 942 -4.24 -24.13 51.43
CA ILE A 942 -4.37 -25.15 50.37
C ILE A 942 -2.98 -25.37 49.80
N LEU A 943 -2.60 -26.64 49.73
CA LEU A 943 -1.28 -27.06 49.26
C LEU A 943 -1.35 -27.76 47.90
N TYR A 944 -0.22 -27.81 47.20
CA TYR A 944 -0.05 -28.63 46.00
C TYR A 944 1.06 -29.67 46.22
N ASP A 945 0.78 -30.95 45.95
CA ASP A 945 1.79 -32.02 45.92
C ASP A 945 2.02 -32.42 44.46
N ASP A 946 3.20 -32.05 43.93
CA ASP A 946 3.58 -32.28 42.55
C ASP A 946 3.95 -33.75 42.24
N GLN A 947 4.28 -34.53 43.28
CA GLN A 947 4.65 -35.94 43.19
C GLN A 947 3.44 -36.87 43.28
N THR A 948 2.27 -36.38 43.71
CA THR A 948 1.03 -37.15 43.71
C THR A 948 0.38 -37.12 42.33
N ILE A 949 0.50 -38.21 41.57
CA ILE A 949 0.03 -38.24 40.18
C ILE A 949 -1.28 -39.02 40.04
N ALA A 950 -2.17 -38.51 39.18
CA ALA A 950 -3.31 -39.25 38.65
C ALA A 950 -3.42 -39.05 37.13
N HIS A 951 -3.94 -40.06 36.43
CA HIS A 951 -4.15 -40.08 34.99
C HIS A 951 -5.63 -40.01 34.66
N THR A 952 -6.06 -38.96 33.96
CA THR A 952 -7.46 -38.76 33.51
C THR A 952 -7.57 -38.90 31.99
N GLN A 953 -8.74 -39.28 31.51
CA GLN A 953 -9.02 -39.32 30.07
C GLN A 953 -9.44 -37.94 29.53
N ALA A 954 -8.69 -37.42 28.56
CA ALA A 954 -9.00 -36.17 27.88
C ALA A 954 -9.98 -36.41 26.70
N PRO A 955 -10.89 -35.46 26.41
CA PRO A 955 -11.79 -35.57 25.27
C PRO A 955 -11.05 -35.65 23.91
N GLU A 956 -11.36 -36.67 23.11
CA GLU A 956 -10.74 -36.86 21.80
C GLU A 956 -11.38 -36.04 20.66
N ARG A 957 -12.59 -35.52 20.88
CA ARG A 957 -13.39 -34.76 19.90
C ARG A 957 -13.56 -33.32 20.35
N ALA A 958 -13.49 -32.37 19.40
CA ALA A 958 -13.60 -30.94 19.69
C ALA A 958 -14.90 -30.56 20.44
N ASN A 959 -16.04 -31.14 20.07
CA ASN A 959 -17.32 -30.87 20.74
C ASN A 959 -17.32 -31.31 22.21
N ALA A 960 -16.73 -32.46 22.52
CA ALA A 960 -16.61 -32.94 23.90
C ALA A 960 -15.64 -32.06 24.71
N LEU A 961 -14.51 -31.66 24.11
CA LEU A 961 -13.59 -30.69 24.73
C LEU A 961 -14.29 -29.36 25.03
N ILE A 962 -15.05 -28.83 24.08
CA ILE A 962 -15.83 -27.60 24.26
C ILE A 962 -16.77 -27.72 25.45
N GLN A 963 -17.52 -28.83 25.57
CA GLN A 963 -18.48 -29.02 26.67
C GLN A 963 -17.76 -29.06 28.02
N GLN A 964 -16.65 -29.78 28.10
CA GLN A 964 -15.79 -29.82 29.28
C GLN A 964 -15.27 -28.42 29.65
N ARG A 965 -14.65 -27.72 28.69
CA ARG A 965 -14.06 -26.40 28.94
C ARG A 965 -15.09 -25.31 29.20
N PHE A 966 -16.27 -25.42 28.58
CA PHE A 966 -17.39 -24.55 28.87
C PHE A 966 -17.82 -24.67 30.34
N ARG A 967 -17.96 -25.89 30.86
CA ARG A 967 -18.27 -26.10 32.28
C ARG A 967 -17.23 -25.49 33.19
N TRP A 968 -15.94 -25.72 32.92
CA TRP A 968 -14.85 -25.22 33.76
C TRP A 968 -14.80 -23.70 33.74
N THR A 969 -14.88 -23.10 32.55
CA THR A 969 -14.85 -21.64 32.38
C THR A 969 -16.08 -20.99 33.03
N PHE A 970 -17.28 -21.52 32.75
CA PHE A 970 -18.52 -21.00 33.30
C PHE A 970 -18.60 -21.18 34.83
N GLY A 971 -18.18 -22.33 35.34
CA GLY A 971 -18.12 -22.62 36.77
C GLY A 971 -17.12 -21.73 37.51
N THR A 972 -15.95 -21.51 36.92
CA THR A 972 -14.96 -20.55 37.45
C THR A 972 -15.54 -19.14 37.51
N MET A 973 -16.22 -18.69 36.44
CA MET A 973 -16.91 -17.40 36.44
C MET A 973 -17.99 -17.32 37.54
N GLN A 974 -18.76 -18.39 37.74
CA GLN A 974 -19.77 -18.46 38.81
C GLN A 974 -19.13 -18.37 40.20
N ALA A 975 -18.05 -19.12 40.44
CA ALA A 975 -17.35 -19.13 41.72
C ALA A 975 -16.72 -17.74 42.04
N VAL A 976 -16.02 -17.13 41.07
CA VAL A 976 -15.49 -15.78 41.22
C VAL A 976 -16.61 -14.76 41.48
N TRP A 977 -17.74 -14.88 40.78
CA TRP A 977 -18.88 -13.99 40.97
C TRP A 977 -19.56 -14.17 42.34
N LYS A 978 -19.69 -15.41 42.82
CA LYS A 978 -20.21 -15.75 44.14
C LYS A 978 -19.35 -15.13 45.25
N HIS A 979 -18.04 -15.16 45.09
CA HIS A 979 -17.06 -14.62 46.05
C HIS A 979 -16.52 -13.23 45.69
N ARG A 980 -17.20 -12.47 44.81
CA ARG A 980 -16.73 -11.16 44.31
C ARG A 980 -16.45 -10.12 45.38
N ASP A 981 -17.07 -10.26 46.55
CA ASP A 981 -16.84 -9.39 47.71
C ASP A 981 -15.49 -9.65 48.41
N THR A 982 -14.73 -10.66 47.98
CA THR A 982 -13.35 -10.97 48.41
C THR A 982 -12.31 -10.25 47.55
N LEU A 983 -12.67 -9.91 46.32
CA LEU A 983 -11.80 -9.31 45.31
C LEU A 983 -11.27 -7.95 45.78
N TRP A 984 -9.96 -7.73 45.70
CA TRP A 984 -9.22 -6.54 46.19
C TRP A 984 -9.32 -6.24 47.69
N ARG A 985 -9.74 -7.20 48.54
CA ARG A 985 -9.80 -6.98 50.00
C ARG A 985 -8.61 -7.57 50.74
N LYS A 986 -7.85 -6.71 51.45
CA LYS A 986 -6.61 -7.10 52.16
C LYS A 986 -6.85 -8.13 53.28
N ARG A 987 -8.04 -8.10 53.90
CA ARG A 987 -8.41 -9.03 54.99
C ARG A 987 -8.38 -10.52 54.61
N TYR A 988 -8.45 -10.84 53.32
CA TYR A 988 -8.41 -12.22 52.83
C TYR A 988 -7.02 -12.62 52.30
N GLY A 989 -5.99 -11.83 52.59
CA GLY A 989 -4.61 -12.12 52.20
C GLY A 989 -4.42 -12.26 50.69
N THR A 990 -3.62 -13.26 50.30
CA THR A 990 -3.28 -13.53 48.89
C THR A 990 -4.47 -13.99 48.04
N LEU A 991 -5.54 -14.54 48.65
CA LEU A 991 -6.78 -14.87 47.93
C LEU A 991 -7.41 -13.62 47.30
N GLY A 992 -7.53 -12.53 48.08
CA GLY A 992 -8.21 -11.31 47.66
C GLY A 992 -7.38 -10.43 46.72
N TRP A 993 -6.05 -10.39 46.90
CA TRP A 993 -5.16 -9.47 46.16
C TRP A 993 -4.35 -10.12 45.04
N ILE A 994 -4.17 -11.44 45.03
CA ILE A 994 -3.38 -12.14 44.01
C ILE A 994 -4.26 -13.13 43.25
N ALA A 995 -4.89 -14.07 43.96
CA ALA A 995 -5.58 -15.21 43.37
C ALA A 995 -6.78 -14.80 42.49
N LEU A 996 -7.77 -14.12 43.09
CA LEU A 996 -8.97 -13.72 42.36
C LEU A 996 -8.71 -12.65 41.29
N PRO A 997 -7.85 -11.62 41.52
CA PRO A 997 -7.45 -10.71 40.44
C PRO A 997 -6.74 -11.42 39.29
N ASN A 998 -5.89 -12.42 39.56
CA ASN A 998 -5.24 -13.20 38.50
C ASN A 998 -6.27 -13.98 37.66
N VAL A 999 -7.23 -14.66 38.28
CA VAL A 999 -8.31 -15.37 37.56
C VAL A 999 -9.10 -14.38 36.69
N PHE A 1000 -9.53 -13.26 37.26
CA PHE A 1000 -10.28 -12.25 36.52
C PHE A 1000 -9.50 -11.68 35.32
N LEU A 1001 -8.24 -11.29 35.53
CA LEU A 1001 -7.44 -10.62 34.51
C LEU A 1001 -6.94 -11.57 33.42
N PHE A 1002 -6.35 -12.72 33.80
CA PHE A 1002 -5.63 -13.60 32.89
C PHE A 1002 -6.48 -14.75 32.34
N GLN A 1003 -7.50 -15.22 33.06
CA GLN A 1003 -8.36 -16.30 32.58
C GLN A 1003 -9.66 -15.82 31.95
N ILE A 1004 -10.11 -14.59 32.27
CA ILE A 1004 -11.36 -14.02 31.73
C ILE A 1004 -11.07 -12.83 30.82
N PHE A 1005 -10.53 -11.73 31.34
CA PHE A 1005 -10.46 -10.45 30.61
C PHE A 1005 -9.51 -10.47 29.40
N LEU A 1006 -8.24 -10.84 29.57
CA LEU A 1006 -7.27 -10.83 28.47
C LEU A 1006 -7.62 -11.81 27.32
N PRO A 1007 -8.07 -13.06 27.58
CA PRO A 1007 -8.49 -13.95 26.52
C PRO A 1007 -9.74 -13.48 25.76
N LEU A 1008 -10.61 -12.66 26.37
CA LEU A 1008 -11.76 -12.03 25.70
C LEU A 1008 -11.34 -11.01 24.63
N VAL A 1009 -10.21 -10.32 24.84
CA VAL A 1009 -9.69 -9.29 23.92
C VAL A 1009 -8.78 -9.88 22.85
N SER A 1010 -8.13 -11.01 23.13
CA SER A 1010 -7.14 -11.64 22.24
C SER A 1010 -7.63 -11.95 20.81
N PRO A 1011 -8.89 -12.38 20.56
CA PRO A 1011 -9.38 -12.62 19.19
C PRO A 1011 -9.35 -11.38 18.30
N VAL A 1012 -9.61 -10.20 18.88
CA VAL A 1012 -9.57 -8.92 18.14
C VAL A 1012 -8.15 -8.63 17.70
N ILE A 1013 -7.17 -8.87 18.59
CA ILE A 1013 -5.75 -8.69 18.29
C ILE A 1013 -5.30 -9.64 17.17
N ASP A 1014 -5.67 -10.92 17.25
CA ASP A 1014 -5.33 -11.91 16.24
C ASP A 1014 -5.94 -11.52 14.88
N LEU A 1015 -7.23 -11.13 14.84
CA LEU A 1015 -7.91 -10.69 13.61
C LEU A 1015 -7.25 -9.44 13.00
N MET A 1016 -6.88 -8.46 13.83
CA MET A 1016 -6.19 -7.26 13.37
C MET A 1016 -4.85 -7.60 12.72
N PHE A 1017 -4.03 -8.43 13.39
CA PHE A 1017 -2.74 -8.87 12.86
C PHE A 1017 -2.88 -9.56 11.50
N PHE A 1018 -3.81 -10.51 11.36
CA PHE A 1018 -4.04 -11.17 10.07
C PHE A 1018 -4.61 -10.23 9.01
N SER A 1019 -5.48 -9.28 9.40
CA SER A 1019 -6.02 -8.27 8.47
C SER A 1019 -4.93 -7.34 7.93
N THR A 1020 -3.98 -6.92 8.78
CA THR A 1020 -2.83 -6.09 8.37
C THR A 1020 -1.98 -6.83 7.33
N ILE A 1021 -1.65 -8.11 7.59
CA ILE A 1021 -0.88 -8.93 6.64
C ILE A 1021 -1.65 -9.15 5.33
N LEU A 1022 -2.95 -9.48 5.43
CA LEU A 1022 -3.79 -9.75 4.26
C LEU A 1022 -3.93 -8.52 3.36
N VAL A 1023 -4.28 -7.36 3.93
CA VAL A 1023 -4.48 -6.12 3.18
C VAL A 1023 -3.17 -5.65 2.54
N TRP A 1024 -2.06 -5.70 3.29
CA TRP A 1024 -0.74 -5.39 2.74
C TRP A 1024 -0.37 -6.36 1.60
N GLY A 1025 -0.56 -7.66 1.76
CA GLY A 1025 -0.28 -8.65 0.73
C GLY A 1025 -1.10 -8.42 -0.54
N LEU A 1026 -2.40 -8.16 -0.42
CA LEU A 1026 -3.26 -7.83 -1.56
C LEU A 1026 -2.77 -6.58 -2.31
N ALA A 1027 -2.25 -5.58 -1.59
CA ALA A 1027 -1.67 -4.37 -2.19
C ALA A 1027 -0.35 -4.64 -2.92
N GLN A 1028 0.58 -5.41 -2.32
CA GLN A 1028 1.88 -5.72 -2.93
C GLN A 1028 1.74 -6.56 -4.20
N PHE A 1029 0.84 -7.54 -4.21
CA PHE A 1029 0.61 -8.40 -5.38
C PHE A 1029 -0.32 -7.78 -6.44
N ARG A 1030 -0.74 -6.51 -6.27
CA ARG A 1030 -1.67 -5.79 -7.16
C ARG A 1030 -2.97 -6.56 -7.45
N ILE A 1031 -3.38 -7.49 -6.57
CA ILE A 1031 -4.58 -8.33 -6.73
C ILE A 1031 -5.84 -7.47 -6.57
N ALA A 1032 -5.77 -6.43 -5.73
CA ALA A 1032 -6.80 -5.41 -5.61
C ALA A 1032 -6.13 -4.01 -5.62
N ARG A 1033 -6.69 -3.07 -6.39
CA ARG A 1033 -6.31 -1.64 -6.32
C ARG A 1033 -6.88 -1.04 -5.03
N MET A 1034 -6.28 -1.40 -3.91
CA MET A 1034 -6.60 -0.88 -2.59
C MET A 1034 -5.62 0.25 -2.24
N PRO A 1035 -6.06 1.35 -1.63
CA PRO A 1035 -5.13 2.35 -1.09
C PRO A 1035 -4.16 1.66 -0.10
N GLN A 1036 -2.90 2.08 -0.07
CA GLN A 1036 -1.91 1.57 0.89
C GLN A 1036 -2.27 2.07 2.29
N LEU A 1037 -3.18 1.36 2.96
CA LEU A 1037 -3.62 1.65 4.32
C LEU A 1037 -2.56 1.28 5.38
N TRP A 1038 -1.56 0.49 5.00
CA TRP A 1038 -0.50 0.00 5.89
C TRP A 1038 0.84 0.10 5.18
N THR A 1039 1.83 0.70 5.84
CA THR A 1039 3.20 0.75 5.33
C THR A 1039 3.90 -0.60 5.53
N THR A 1040 4.95 -0.85 4.77
CA THR A 1040 5.83 -2.02 4.99
C THR A 1040 6.41 -2.01 6.41
N ASP A 1041 6.68 -0.83 6.97
CA ASP A 1041 7.17 -0.68 8.35
C ASP A 1041 6.14 -1.14 9.38
N ASP A 1042 4.86 -0.86 9.18
CA ASP A 1042 3.79 -1.29 10.09
C ASP A 1042 3.65 -2.81 10.13
N VAL A 1043 3.77 -3.44 8.97
CA VAL A 1043 3.75 -4.91 8.85
C VAL A 1043 4.98 -5.52 9.50
N MET A 1044 6.16 -4.95 9.25
CA MET A 1044 7.40 -5.43 9.87
C MET A 1044 7.36 -5.32 11.39
N ARG A 1045 6.87 -4.19 11.93
CA ARG A 1045 6.66 -4.04 13.39
C ARG A 1045 5.70 -5.11 13.92
N SER A 1046 4.57 -5.33 13.25
CA SER A 1046 3.58 -6.34 13.63
C SER A 1046 4.16 -7.76 13.64
N LEU A 1047 4.95 -8.10 12.63
CA LEU A 1047 5.65 -9.40 12.53
C LEU A 1047 6.70 -9.56 13.63
N ILE A 1048 7.48 -8.52 13.94
CA ILE A 1048 8.47 -8.54 15.02
C ILE A 1048 7.77 -8.75 16.37
N PHE A 1049 6.70 -8.02 16.66
CA PHE A 1049 5.93 -8.21 17.90
C PHE A 1049 5.34 -9.61 18.00
N PHE A 1050 4.79 -10.14 16.91
CA PHE A 1050 4.26 -11.50 16.87
C PHE A 1050 5.35 -12.55 17.11
N ALA A 1051 6.50 -12.43 16.44
CA ALA A 1051 7.63 -13.32 16.62
C ALA A 1051 8.19 -13.27 18.05
N ALA A 1052 8.37 -12.07 18.60
CA ALA A 1052 8.80 -11.88 19.98
C ALA A 1052 7.82 -12.52 20.98
N PHE A 1053 6.51 -12.34 20.77
CA PHE A 1053 5.49 -12.99 21.58
C PHE A 1053 5.60 -14.52 21.53
N MET A 1054 5.73 -15.10 20.32
CA MET A 1054 5.85 -16.55 20.14
C MET A 1054 7.12 -17.11 20.79
N LEU A 1055 8.23 -16.36 20.78
CA LEU A 1055 9.46 -16.74 21.47
C LEU A 1055 9.29 -16.75 22.99
N ILE A 1056 8.59 -15.76 23.56
CA ILE A 1056 8.28 -15.71 25.01
C ILE A 1056 7.39 -16.89 25.42
N ASP A 1057 6.38 -17.21 24.60
CA ASP A 1057 5.47 -18.34 24.84
C ASP A 1057 6.23 -19.67 24.82
N LEU A 1058 7.08 -19.87 23.81
CA LEU A 1058 7.96 -21.03 23.70
C LEU A 1058 8.90 -21.15 24.89
N PHE A 1059 9.58 -20.07 25.27
CA PHE A 1059 10.48 -20.05 26.42
C PHE A 1059 9.77 -20.41 27.73
N THR A 1060 8.56 -19.87 27.92
CA THR A 1060 7.72 -20.19 29.10
C THR A 1060 7.34 -21.66 29.13
N CYS A 1061 6.96 -22.24 27.98
CA CYS A 1061 6.66 -23.67 27.87
C CYS A 1061 7.90 -24.53 28.15
N VAL A 1062 9.08 -24.16 27.63
CA VAL A 1062 10.34 -24.87 27.89
C VAL A 1062 10.69 -24.88 29.38
N ILE A 1063 10.51 -23.75 30.08
CA ILE A 1063 10.68 -23.70 31.54
C ILE A 1063 9.71 -24.66 32.24
N ALA A 1064 8.43 -24.62 31.89
CA ALA A 1064 7.43 -25.52 32.50
C ALA A 1064 7.82 -27.00 32.34
N PHE A 1065 8.28 -27.42 31.15
CA PHE A 1065 8.74 -28.78 30.90
C PHE A 1065 10.04 -29.12 31.64
N ALA A 1066 10.95 -28.15 31.80
CA ALA A 1066 12.16 -28.35 32.59
C ALA A 1066 11.86 -28.52 34.10
N LEU A 1067 10.74 -27.99 34.58
CA LEU A 1067 10.28 -28.17 35.96
C LEU A 1067 9.59 -29.52 36.18
N GLU A 1068 8.88 -30.05 35.17
CA GLU A 1068 8.15 -31.31 35.26
C GLU A 1068 9.04 -32.54 34.94
N LYS A 1069 9.53 -33.23 35.98
CA LYS A 1069 10.35 -34.45 35.81
C LYS A 1069 9.51 -35.57 35.17
N LYS A 1070 10.09 -36.31 34.22
CA LYS A 1070 9.49 -37.47 33.50
C LYS A 1070 8.41 -37.14 32.47
N GLU A 1071 8.26 -35.89 32.04
CA GLU A 1071 7.29 -35.50 31.01
C GLU A 1071 7.81 -35.71 29.57
N ASP A 1072 6.90 -35.92 28.62
CA ASP A 1072 7.22 -36.14 27.20
C ASP A 1072 7.44 -34.81 26.44
N TRP A 1073 8.71 -34.46 26.19
CA TRP A 1073 9.12 -33.25 25.46
C TRP A 1073 8.60 -33.18 24.02
N THR A 1074 8.15 -34.29 23.42
CA THR A 1074 7.54 -34.26 22.08
C THR A 1074 6.21 -33.50 22.06
N LEU A 1075 5.61 -33.21 23.23
CA LEU A 1075 4.43 -32.34 23.38
C LEU A 1075 4.70 -30.87 23.02
N LEU A 1076 5.95 -30.43 22.91
CA LEU A 1076 6.29 -29.08 22.45
C LEU A 1076 6.18 -28.89 20.92
N ARG A 1077 6.32 -29.97 20.12
CA ARG A 1077 6.18 -29.92 18.64
C ARG A 1077 4.88 -29.24 18.16
N PRO A 1078 3.69 -29.57 18.71
CA PRO A 1078 2.44 -28.97 18.28
C PRO A 1078 2.19 -27.54 18.83
N LEU A 1079 3.11 -26.95 19.61
CA LEU A 1079 2.92 -25.65 20.28
C LEU A 1079 2.60 -24.52 19.29
N LEU A 1080 3.37 -24.39 18.20
CA LEU A 1080 3.17 -23.33 17.22
C LEU A 1080 1.79 -23.43 16.54
N LEU A 1081 1.33 -24.65 16.27
CA LEU A 1081 0.02 -24.91 15.65
C LEU A 1081 -1.14 -24.73 16.64
N GLN A 1082 -0.90 -24.84 17.94
CA GLN A 1082 -1.90 -24.68 18.99
C GLN A 1082 -2.63 -23.33 18.89
N ARG A 1083 -1.89 -22.26 18.52
CA ARG A 1083 -2.44 -20.91 18.43
C ARG A 1083 -3.51 -20.75 17.35
N PHE A 1084 -3.36 -21.46 16.22
CA PHE A 1084 -4.25 -21.35 15.08
C PHE A 1084 -5.50 -22.24 15.18
N TYR A 1085 -5.50 -23.22 16.08
CA TYR A 1085 -6.63 -24.15 16.25
C TYR A 1085 -7.13 -24.22 17.70
N TYR A 1086 -6.34 -24.81 18.61
CA TYR A 1086 -6.75 -25.06 19.99
C TYR A 1086 -7.15 -23.78 20.73
N ARG A 1087 -6.36 -22.71 20.56
CA ARG A 1087 -6.62 -21.42 21.22
C ARG A 1087 -7.89 -20.76 20.70
N GLN A 1088 -8.20 -20.93 19.41
CA GLN A 1088 -9.45 -20.43 18.81
C GLN A 1088 -10.68 -21.13 19.39
N LEU A 1089 -10.58 -22.44 19.65
CA LEU A 1089 -11.62 -23.19 20.38
C LEU A 1089 -11.82 -22.62 21.80
N MET A 1090 -10.74 -22.30 22.51
CA MET A 1090 -10.83 -21.71 23.86
C MET A 1090 -11.47 -20.33 23.86
N TYR A 1091 -11.18 -19.49 22.86
CA TYR A 1091 -11.87 -18.21 22.69
C TYR A 1091 -13.38 -18.39 22.48
N TRP A 1092 -13.76 -19.34 21.63
CA TRP A 1092 -15.17 -19.65 21.40
C TRP A 1092 -15.88 -20.14 22.67
N VAL A 1093 -15.22 -21.02 23.44
CA VAL A 1093 -15.71 -21.50 24.74
C VAL A 1093 -15.95 -20.34 25.71
N LEU A 1094 -14.98 -19.44 25.86
CA LEU A 1094 -15.08 -18.29 26.75
C LEU A 1094 -16.20 -17.34 26.32
N PHE A 1095 -16.27 -17.00 25.03
CA PHE A 1095 -17.34 -16.15 24.50
C PHE A 1095 -18.73 -16.78 24.76
N ARG A 1096 -18.86 -18.09 24.52
CA ARG A 1096 -20.08 -18.85 24.81
C ARG A 1096 -20.42 -18.82 26.30
N ALA A 1097 -19.44 -18.96 27.20
CA ALA A 1097 -19.63 -18.90 28.66
C ALA A 1097 -20.13 -17.52 29.11
N VAL A 1098 -19.51 -16.44 28.61
CA VAL A 1098 -19.92 -15.05 28.88
C VAL A 1098 -21.34 -14.79 28.37
N MET A 1099 -21.62 -15.18 27.12
CA MET A 1099 -22.95 -15.04 26.55
C MET A 1099 -24.00 -15.81 27.36
N ARG A 1100 -23.69 -17.02 27.82
CA ARG A 1100 -24.61 -17.79 28.67
C ARG A 1100 -24.85 -17.11 30.02
N ALA A 1101 -23.81 -16.53 30.62
CA ALA A 1101 -23.93 -15.81 31.89
C ALA A 1101 -24.82 -14.57 31.74
N ILE A 1102 -24.71 -13.84 30.62
CA ILE A 1102 -25.57 -12.70 30.30
C ILE A 1102 -27.02 -13.15 30.06
N GLN A 1103 -27.22 -14.21 29.27
CA GLN A 1103 -28.55 -14.81 28.98
C GLN A 1103 -29.28 -15.32 30.23
N GLY A 1104 -28.51 -15.74 31.23
CA GLY A 1104 -28.98 -16.22 32.53
C GLY A 1104 -29.79 -17.52 32.49
N ARG A 1105 -29.48 -18.41 31.54
CA ARG A 1105 -30.09 -19.74 31.50
C ARG A 1105 -29.37 -20.72 32.45
N ALA A 1106 -30.07 -21.75 32.89
CA ALA A 1106 -29.50 -22.82 33.71
C ALA A 1106 -28.45 -23.63 32.91
N VAL A 1107 -27.47 -24.18 33.63
CA VAL A 1107 -26.39 -25.04 33.13
C VAL A 1107 -26.22 -26.18 34.13
N GLY A 1108 -26.25 -27.42 33.65
CA GLY A 1108 -26.18 -28.64 34.45
C GLY A 1108 -24.87 -29.43 34.28
N TRP A 1109 -24.86 -30.69 34.71
CA TRP A 1109 -23.66 -31.56 34.77
C TRP A 1109 -22.97 -31.70 33.40
N LYS A 1110 -23.63 -32.02 32.28
CA LYS A 1110 -22.97 -32.16 30.97
C LYS A 1110 -22.95 -30.88 30.11
N GLY A 1111 -23.38 -29.74 30.65
CA GLY A 1111 -23.42 -28.45 29.93
C GLY A 1111 -24.80 -27.78 29.95
N PRO A 1112 -25.17 -26.99 28.94
CA PRO A 1112 -26.47 -26.32 28.89
C PRO A 1112 -27.60 -27.35 28.91
N GLU A 1113 -28.54 -27.22 29.85
CA GLU A 1113 -29.72 -28.09 29.86
C GLU A 1113 -30.62 -27.81 28.63
N PRO A 1114 -31.20 -28.85 28.01
CA PRO A 1114 -32.17 -28.69 26.92
C PRO A 1114 -33.41 -27.93 27.40
N GLU A 1115 -34.07 -27.20 26.49
CA GLU A 1115 -35.28 -26.46 26.80
C GLU A 1115 -36.37 -27.40 27.32
N ARG A 1116 -36.84 -27.19 28.55
CA ARG A 1116 -38.13 -27.75 28.97
C ARG A 1116 -39.21 -27.00 28.18
N PRO A 1117 -40.16 -27.71 27.53
CA PRO A 1117 -41.32 -27.06 26.91
C PRO A 1117 -42.01 -26.19 27.96
N ALA A 1118 -42.47 -25.00 27.55
CA ALA A 1118 -43.28 -24.17 28.44
C ALA A 1118 -44.47 -25.00 28.95
N PRO A 1119 -44.81 -24.95 30.25
CA PRO A 1119 -45.99 -25.62 30.75
C PRO A 1119 -47.21 -25.09 29.97
N GLU A 1120 -47.98 -26.01 29.39
CA GLU A 1120 -49.23 -25.67 28.71
C GLU A 1120 -50.10 -24.86 29.69
N VAL A 1121 -50.43 -23.63 29.28
CA VAL A 1121 -51.36 -22.79 30.03
C VAL A 1121 -52.71 -23.50 29.97
N PRO A 1122 -53.35 -23.84 31.10
CA PRO A 1122 -54.66 -24.45 31.07
C PRO A 1122 -55.64 -23.45 30.45
N THR A 1123 -56.22 -23.83 29.31
CA THR A 1123 -57.32 -23.15 28.66
C THR A 1123 -58.53 -23.19 29.59
N THR A 1124 -58.71 -22.17 30.41
CA THR A 1124 -59.99 -21.90 31.06
C THR A 1124 -61.03 -21.56 30.01
N VAL A 1125 -61.89 -22.53 29.76
CA VAL A 1125 -63.22 -22.38 29.16
C VAL A 1125 -64.09 -21.56 30.11
N GLY A 1126 -64.81 -20.56 29.59
CA GLY A 1126 -66.12 -20.18 30.16
C GLY A 1126 -66.38 -18.70 30.48
N GLN A 1127 -67.14 -18.07 29.58
CA GLN A 1127 -68.34 -17.26 29.82
C GLN A 1127 -68.27 -15.86 30.49
N LEU A 1128 -68.92 -14.94 29.74
CA LEU A 1128 -69.42 -13.58 30.02
C LEU A 1128 -68.46 -12.41 29.87
#